data_AF-A0A8J3ZL67-F1
#
_entry.id   AF-A0A8J3ZL67-F1
#
_cell.length_a   1.000
_cell.length_b   1.000
_cell.length_c   1.000
_cell.angle_alpha   90.00
_cell.angle_beta   90.00
_cell.angle_gamma   90.00
#
_symmetry.space_group_name_H-M   'P 1'
#
loop_
_entity.id
_entity.type
_entity.pdbx_description
1 polymer ?
#
loop_
_entity_poly.entity_id
_entity_poly.type
_entity_poly.pdbx_seq_one_letter_code
_entity_poly.pdbx_strand_id
1 'polypeptide(L)'
;MPRSRSALTTAVLGLSLLVVPAQQASAAPAATPVVTRAALDPALVAGRGAAVDFLEQEAENATTNGTVIGPSRAAYTLPAEASGRKAVRLEAGQYVEFVLPAATNAITVRYALPDAPSGGGITAPLDVTVNGKARRTMTLTSQYAWLYNQYQFTNDPNADLLHPDWWVAECACVPAQTTPAPVFAKPFRPMHFYDEQRMWLDRTYKAGDRIRLTAPASTNAAYTVVDLLDTHLVGLPRVRLIASNVLFFGADPSGRKDSADAFDRAIAFAHRTGLTVYVPPGTYQVNRHIIVDDVTIEGAGNWYTVIKGSEVALDTPAEDGSTHTGVGFYGKWAEDGGSSNVHLSGFSIEGDVRERIDIDQVNGIGGAMSDSTIDGLHIRHTKVGMWFDGPMTNLRVTNNIIVDQIADALNFHTGVTNSVVRNNFVRNTGDDGLAMWAENETNSGNVFDRNTVQTPTLANGIAIYGGHDNTVSNNLVADPLREGSGLHAGSRFGAEAFTGHLWFTNNTTVRAGGLDLNWNLGLGAIWFYALDRSIEADIQVVGNHFLDSTYNAIMLVSDWPVKDLYAITNVNFRDTRVDGTGTSVVSARVRGSASFGNVDARNVGAVGVNNCGSFNFPPTGSEFSLTDRGGNDGGWLAPWMLPNTITCDDRPPVVAPPPPSPW
;
A
#
# COMPACT_ATOMS: atom_id res chain seq x y z
N MET A 1 15.12 -63.40 95.70
CA MET A 1 16.04 -62.36 95.18
C MET A 1 15.65 -62.09 93.72
N PRO A 2 15.08 -60.91 93.34
CA PRO A 2 14.18 -60.85 92.17
C PRO A 2 14.56 -59.91 91.00
N ARG A 3 13.93 -60.22 89.86
CA ARG A 3 14.05 -59.71 88.48
C ARG A 3 13.40 -58.33 88.26
N SER A 4 13.96 -57.48 87.39
CA SER A 4 13.33 -56.23 86.90
C SER A 4 13.45 -56.07 85.37
N ARG A 5 12.35 -55.65 84.74
CA ARG A 5 12.15 -55.32 83.31
C ARG A 5 11.86 -53.82 83.19
N SER A 6 12.23 -53.15 82.10
CA SER A 6 11.73 -51.79 81.77
C SER A 6 11.48 -51.60 80.27
N ALA A 7 10.45 -50.78 79.99
CA ALA A 7 9.82 -50.51 78.71
C ALA A 7 10.35 -49.26 78.01
N LEU A 8 10.19 -49.17 76.68
CA LEU A 8 10.14 -47.93 75.92
C LEU A 8 9.22 -48.12 74.71
N THR A 9 8.30 -47.18 74.48
CA THR A 9 7.25 -47.21 73.47
C THR A 9 7.60 -46.20 72.36
N THR A 10 7.68 -46.63 71.10
CA THR A 10 7.93 -45.77 69.94
C THR A 10 6.81 -45.93 68.91
N ALA A 11 6.21 -44.81 68.53
CA ALA A 11 5.11 -44.71 67.56
C ALA A 11 5.63 -44.79 66.11
N VAL A 12 4.90 -45.49 65.25
CA VAL A 12 5.15 -45.57 63.80
C VAL A 12 3.99 -44.90 63.08
N LEU A 13 4.27 -43.81 62.35
CA LEU A 13 3.32 -43.15 61.44
C LEU A 13 3.14 -43.97 60.16
N GLY A 14 1.88 -44.23 59.78
CA GLY A 14 1.52 -44.76 58.46
C GLY A 14 1.47 -43.65 57.41
N LEU A 15 2.18 -43.81 56.30
CA LEU A 15 2.04 -42.96 55.11
C LEU A 15 0.77 -43.35 54.35
N SER A 16 -0.23 -42.47 54.36
CA SER A 16 -1.36 -42.49 53.42
C SER A 16 -0.97 -41.72 52.15
N LEU A 17 -0.88 -42.43 51.02
CA LEU A 17 -0.72 -41.85 49.68
C LEU A 17 -2.04 -41.15 49.28
N LEU A 18 -2.05 -39.82 49.29
CA LEU A 18 -3.09 -38.99 48.70
C LEU A 18 -2.91 -38.99 47.18
N VAL A 19 -3.85 -39.61 46.45
CA VAL A 19 -3.98 -39.44 45.01
C VAL A 19 -4.63 -38.06 44.76
N VAL A 20 -3.83 -37.10 44.31
CA VAL A 20 -4.34 -35.81 43.82
C VAL A 20 -4.89 -36.06 42.41
N PRO A 21 -6.18 -35.79 42.12
CA PRO A 21 -6.66 -35.87 40.75
C PRO A 21 -5.91 -34.82 39.93
N ALA A 22 -5.30 -35.23 38.83
CA ALA A 22 -4.75 -34.30 37.86
C ALA A 22 -5.88 -33.36 37.42
N GLN A 23 -5.79 -32.08 37.78
CA GLN A 23 -6.59 -31.05 37.15
C GLN A 23 -6.23 -31.11 35.66
N GLN A 24 -7.14 -31.65 34.84
CA GLN A 24 -7.13 -31.40 33.41
C GLN A 24 -7.07 -29.88 33.26
N ALA A 25 -5.95 -29.38 32.74
CA ALA A 25 -5.86 -28.01 32.30
C ALA A 25 -7.03 -27.80 31.33
N SER A 26 -8.02 -27.03 31.78
CA SER A 26 -9.07 -26.51 30.92
C SER A 26 -8.37 -25.88 29.72
N ALA A 27 -8.50 -26.48 28.54
CA ALA A 27 -8.02 -25.87 27.31
C ALA A 27 -8.58 -24.45 27.27
N ALA A 28 -7.70 -23.45 27.12
CA ALA A 28 -8.15 -22.09 26.87
C ALA A 28 -9.15 -22.12 25.70
N PRO A 29 -10.26 -21.35 25.74
CA PRO A 29 -11.18 -21.27 24.61
C PRO A 29 -10.39 -21.05 23.33
N ALA A 30 -10.67 -21.82 22.29
CA ALA A 30 -10.01 -21.60 21.00
C ALA A 30 -10.25 -20.15 20.58
N ALA A 31 -9.18 -19.38 20.42
CA ALA A 31 -9.27 -18.00 19.93
C ALA A 31 -10.07 -17.98 18.63
N THR A 32 -11.14 -17.19 18.57
CA THR A 32 -11.93 -17.01 17.36
C THR A 32 -11.08 -16.27 16.33
N PRO A 33 -11.03 -16.71 15.05
CA PRO A 33 -10.30 -15.98 14.03
C PRO A 33 -10.88 -14.58 13.83
N VAL A 34 -10.02 -13.57 13.72
CA VAL A 34 -10.42 -12.16 13.51
C VAL A 34 -10.02 -11.78 12.09
N VAL A 35 -11.00 -11.76 11.19
CA VAL A 35 -10.80 -11.31 9.81
C VAL A 35 -10.88 -9.79 9.74
N THR A 36 -9.94 -9.17 9.05
CA THR A 36 -9.88 -7.73 8.85
C THR A 36 -9.96 -7.33 7.38
N ARG A 37 -10.15 -6.02 7.17
CA ARG A 37 -9.90 -5.32 5.91
C ARG A 37 -9.09 -4.07 6.24
N ALA A 38 -7.80 -4.09 5.94
CA ALA A 38 -6.85 -3.06 6.35
C ALA A 38 -6.92 -2.78 7.85
N ALA A 39 -6.72 -3.83 8.66
CA ALA A 39 -6.81 -3.82 10.12
C ALA A 39 -8.12 -3.30 10.75
N LEU A 40 -9.20 -3.18 9.97
CA LEU A 40 -10.52 -2.83 10.48
C LEU A 40 -11.48 -4.01 10.48
N ASP A 41 -12.50 -3.93 11.34
CA ASP A 41 -13.71 -4.75 11.21
C ASP A 41 -14.32 -4.55 9.80
N PRO A 42 -14.51 -5.62 9.01
CA PRO A 42 -15.11 -5.53 7.68
C PRO A 42 -16.45 -4.79 7.62
N ALA A 43 -17.23 -4.76 8.72
CA ALA A 43 -18.49 -4.03 8.79
C ALA A 43 -18.32 -2.51 8.66
N LEU A 44 -17.19 -1.95 9.10
CA LEU A 44 -16.91 -0.50 9.02
C LEU A 44 -16.64 -0.02 7.58
N VAL A 45 -16.23 -0.94 6.71
CA VAL A 45 -15.83 -0.66 5.33
C VAL A 45 -16.72 -1.40 4.33
N ALA A 46 -17.91 -1.81 4.75
CA ALA A 46 -18.84 -2.56 3.91
C ALA A 46 -19.17 -1.78 2.62
N GLY A 47 -19.05 -2.45 1.47
CA GLY A 47 -19.29 -1.83 0.16
C GLY A 47 -18.16 -0.94 -0.35
N ARG A 48 -17.01 -0.92 0.34
CA ARG A 48 -15.80 -0.18 -0.04
C ARG A 48 -14.67 -1.16 -0.36
N GLY A 49 -13.72 -0.71 -1.18
CA GLY A 49 -12.53 -1.47 -1.52
C GLY A 49 -12.75 -2.63 -2.47
N ALA A 50 -11.65 -3.32 -2.76
CA ALA A 50 -11.62 -4.47 -3.64
C ALA A 50 -12.24 -5.72 -2.99
N ALA A 51 -12.98 -6.47 -3.80
CA ALA A 51 -13.36 -7.84 -3.50
C ALA A 51 -12.19 -8.76 -3.85
N VAL A 52 -11.44 -9.16 -2.82
CA VAL A 52 -10.30 -10.07 -2.92
C VAL A 52 -10.66 -11.50 -2.53
N ASP A 53 -9.90 -12.47 -3.03
CA ASP A 53 -10.12 -13.92 -2.81
C ASP A 53 -9.45 -14.45 -1.53
N PHE A 54 -8.96 -13.56 -0.67
CA PHE A 54 -8.33 -13.87 0.60
C PHE A 54 -9.01 -13.24 1.81
N LEU A 55 -8.72 -13.87 2.95
CA LEU A 55 -9.09 -13.39 4.28
C LEU A 55 -7.81 -12.99 5.01
N GLU A 56 -7.71 -11.70 5.30
CA GLU A 56 -6.61 -11.05 6.01
C GLU A 56 -6.81 -11.22 7.52
N GLN A 57 -5.73 -11.54 8.24
CA GLN A 57 -5.68 -11.57 9.70
C GLN A 57 -4.41 -10.87 10.19
N GLU A 58 -4.57 -9.84 11.01
CA GLU A 58 -3.46 -9.12 11.64
C GLU A 58 -2.76 -9.97 12.70
N ALA A 59 -1.43 -9.97 12.70
CA ALA A 59 -0.63 -10.83 13.57
C ALA A 59 -0.81 -10.50 15.06
N GLU A 60 -1.02 -9.24 15.42
CA GLU A 60 -1.22 -8.82 16.81
C GLU A 60 -2.57 -9.26 17.39
N ASN A 61 -3.51 -9.69 16.55
CA ASN A 61 -4.77 -10.31 16.97
C ASN A 61 -4.65 -11.83 17.16
N ALA A 62 -3.54 -12.44 16.73
CA ALA A 62 -3.29 -13.86 16.81
C ALA A 62 -2.60 -14.28 18.12
N THR A 63 -2.62 -15.57 18.44
CA THR A 63 -1.92 -16.08 19.63
C THR A 63 -0.41 -16.06 19.37
N THR A 64 0.37 -15.43 20.24
CA THR A 64 1.83 -15.31 20.07
C THR A 64 2.58 -15.47 21.38
N ASN A 65 3.81 -15.97 21.32
CA ASN A 65 4.81 -15.85 22.39
C ASN A 65 5.96 -14.89 22.04
N GLY A 66 5.85 -14.19 20.90
CA GLY A 66 6.68 -13.06 20.53
C GLY A 66 6.19 -11.75 21.16
N THR A 67 6.71 -10.63 20.65
CA THR A 67 6.41 -9.29 21.17
C THR A 67 5.53 -8.54 20.19
N VAL A 68 4.35 -8.09 20.62
CA VAL A 68 3.56 -7.11 19.84
C VAL A 68 4.29 -5.77 19.86
N ILE A 69 4.51 -5.19 18.69
CA ILE A 69 5.08 -3.85 18.50
C ILE A 69 4.02 -2.89 17.98
N GLY A 70 4.17 -1.59 18.29
CA GLY A 70 3.19 -0.56 17.96
C GLY A 70 2.03 -0.44 18.96
N PRO A 71 1.02 0.41 18.68
CA PRO A 71 0.88 1.20 17.46
C PRO A 71 1.87 2.38 17.39
N SER A 72 2.36 2.72 16.18
CA SER A 72 3.15 3.94 15.95
C SER A 72 2.80 4.57 14.60
N ARG A 73 2.84 5.90 14.51
CA ARG A 73 2.72 6.64 13.23
C ARG A 73 3.98 7.43 12.90
N ALA A 74 5.06 7.20 13.65
CA ALA A 74 6.34 7.86 13.43
C ALA A 74 6.97 7.30 12.15
N ALA A 75 7.26 8.17 11.19
CA ALA A 75 8.00 7.82 9.97
C ALA A 75 9.31 7.08 10.32
N TYR A 76 9.75 6.23 9.40
CA TYR A 76 11.00 5.47 9.51
C TYR A 76 11.02 4.49 10.71
N THR A 77 9.86 3.98 11.12
CA THR A 77 9.75 2.94 12.15
C THR A 77 8.96 1.73 11.66
N LEU A 78 9.40 0.53 12.04
CA LEU A 78 8.75 -0.74 11.71
C LEU A 78 7.24 -0.75 12.00
N PRO A 79 6.73 -0.32 13.18
CA PRO A 79 5.30 -0.36 13.41
C PRO A 79 4.54 0.64 12.55
N ALA A 80 5.15 1.73 12.09
CA ALA A 80 4.44 2.70 11.28
C ALA A 80 4.11 2.19 9.87
N GLU A 81 4.94 1.32 9.28
CA GLU A 81 4.63 0.70 7.98
C GLU A 81 3.82 -0.61 8.10
N ALA A 82 3.53 -1.06 9.31
CA ALA A 82 2.68 -2.21 9.57
C ALA A 82 1.19 -1.90 9.28
N SER A 83 0.43 -2.90 8.83
CA SER A 83 -1.03 -2.79 8.73
C SER A 83 -1.61 -2.49 10.11
N GLY A 84 -2.53 -1.54 10.22
CA GLY A 84 -3.07 -1.17 11.54
C GLY A 84 -2.04 -0.58 12.51
N ARG A 85 -0.84 -0.29 12.00
CA ARG A 85 0.32 0.25 12.71
C ARG A 85 0.92 -0.67 13.79
N LYS A 86 0.61 -1.97 13.77
CA LYS A 86 1.05 -2.96 14.75
C LYS A 86 1.49 -4.23 14.05
N ALA A 87 2.39 -4.96 14.69
CA ALA A 87 2.86 -6.25 14.18
C ALA A 87 3.37 -7.11 15.34
N VAL A 88 3.81 -8.34 15.05
CA VAL A 88 4.44 -9.24 16.02
C VAL A 88 5.90 -9.47 15.64
N ARG A 89 6.82 -9.06 16.52
CA ARG A 89 8.25 -9.37 16.42
C ARG A 89 8.56 -10.72 17.07
N LEU A 90 9.20 -11.59 16.32
CA LEU A 90 9.66 -12.93 16.71
C LEU A 90 11.18 -12.96 16.80
N GLU A 91 11.70 -13.37 17.94
CA GLU A 91 13.07 -13.86 18.12
C GLU A 91 13.14 -15.37 17.84
N ALA A 92 14.35 -15.92 17.79
CA ALA A 92 14.57 -17.33 17.53
C ALA A 92 13.77 -18.23 18.52
N GLY A 93 12.95 -19.12 17.99
CA GLY A 93 12.06 -20.02 18.73
C GLY A 93 10.67 -19.45 19.06
N GLN A 94 10.41 -18.17 18.77
CA GLN A 94 9.10 -17.55 18.96
C GLN A 94 8.19 -17.78 17.74
N TYR A 95 6.88 -17.69 17.97
CA TYR A 95 5.85 -17.93 16.98
C TYR A 95 4.66 -17.00 17.13
N VAL A 96 3.92 -16.87 16.04
CA VAL A 96 2.53 -16.40 15.99
C VAL A 96 1.66 -17.50 15.36
N GLU A 97 0.47 -17.73 15.91
CA GLU A 97 -0.45 -18.80 15.53
C GLU A 97 -1.85 -18.25 15.24
N PHE A 98 -2.24 -18.43 13.98
CA PHE A 98 -3.52 -18.01 13.43
C PHE A 98 -4.50 -19.18 13.42
N VAL A 99 -5.78 -18.88 13.64
CA VAL A 99 -6.88 -19.83 13.41
C VAL A 99 -7.44 -19.55 12.03
N LEU A 100 -7.72 -20.58 11.23
CA LEU A 100 -8.26 -20.39 9.90
C LEU A 100 -9.75 -20.00 9.95
N PRO A 101 -10.16 -18.88 9.32
CA PRO A 101 -11.57 -18.49 9.24
C PRO A 101 -12.36 -19.32 8.22
N ALA A 102 -11.69 -19.84 7.19
CA ALA A 102 -12.31 -20.58 6.09
C ALA A 102 -11.41 -21.74 5.62
N ALA A 103 -11.82 -22.45 4.57
CA ALA A 103 -10.95 -23.42 3.93
C ALA A 103 -9.77 -22.71 3.24
N THR A 104 -8.57 -23.30 3.33
CA THR A 104 -7.32 -22.67 2.88
C THR A 104 -6.36 -23.69 2.31
N ASN A 105 -5.76 -23.40 1.15
CA ASN A 105 -4.71 -24.23 0.55
C ASN A 105 -3.45 -23.44 0.15
N ALA A 106 -3.46 -22.11 0.30
CA ALA A 106 -2.31 -21.25 0.11
C ALA A 106 -2.36 -20.06 1.07
N ILE A 107 -1.19 -19.50 1.37
CA ILE A 107 -1.04 -18.35 2.28
C ILE A 107 -0.09 -17.31 1.69
N THR A 108 -0.29 -16.05 2.08
CA THR A 108 0.66 -14.95 1.87
C THR A 108 0.97 -14.35 3.24
N VAL A 109 2.25 -14.20 3.55
CA VAL A 109 2.71 -13.59 4.81
C VAL A 109 3.36 -12.27 4.47
N ARG A 110 2.88 -11.18 5.08
CA ARG A 110 3.60 -9.89 5.08
C ARG A 110 4.52 -9.84 6.29
N TYR A 111 5.79 -9.56 6.05
CA TYR A 111 6.85 -9.71 7.05
C TYR A 111 7.92 -8.64 6.88
N ALA A 112 8.77 -8.49 7.90
CA ALA A 112 10.03 -7.76 7.78
C ALA A 112 11.18 -8.57 8.41
N LEU A 113 12.35 -8.50 7.77
CA LEU A 113 13.63 -8.97 8.31
C LEU A 113 14.57 -7.78 8.46
N PRO A 114 15.57 -7.83 9.37
CA PRO A 114 16.67 -6.89 9.34
C PRO A 114 17.39 -6.93 7.99
N ASP A 115 17.85 -5.78 7.50
CA ASP A 115 18.76 -5.72 6.37
C ASP A 115 20.17 -6.23 6.73
N ALA A 116 20.96 -6.55 5.71
CA ALA A 116 22.38 -6.77 5.86
C ALA A 116 23.10 -5.44 6.19
N PRO A 117 24.20 -5.44 6.97
CA PRO A 117 24.92 -4.21 7.32
C PRO A 117 25.42 -3.36 6.14
N SER A 118 25.59 -3.97 4.97
CA SER A 118 26.03 -3.33 3.73
C SER A 118 24.90 -3.15 2.70
N GLY A 119 23.64 -3.35 3.08
CA GLY A 119 22.54 -3.43 2.13
C GLY A 119 22.52 -4.76 1.37
N GLY A 120 21.60 -4.90 0.43
CA GLY A 120 21.42 -6.08 -0.42
C GLY A 120 20.73 -7.26 0.27
N GLY A 121 20.21 -7.06 1.48
CA GLY A 121 19.35 -8.00 2.18
C GLY A 121 19.99 -9.28 2.72
N ILE A 122 19.21 -9.99 3.53
CA ILE A 122 19.49 -11.36 3.99
C ILE A 122 18.35 -12.29 3.59
N THR A 123 18.60 -13.59 3.64
CA THR A 123 17.54 -14.60 3.62
C THR A 123 17.43 -15.26 4.98
N ALA A 124 16.20 -15.60 5.39
CA ALA A 124 15.96 -16.30 6.64
C ALA A 124 14.77 -17.28 6.54
N PRO A 125 14.82 -18.42 7.24
CA PRO A 125 13.71 -19.38 7.25
C PRO A 125 12.58 -18.93 8.20
N LEU A 126 11.33 -19.18 7.78
CA LEU A 126 10.14 -19.16 8.63
C LEU A 126 9.49 -20.55 8.59
N ASP A 127 9.41 -21.21 9.74
CA ASP A 127 8.78 -22.52 9.83
C ASP A 127 7.25 -22.36 9.86
N VAL A 128 6.58 -23.00 8.90
CA VAL A 128 5.13 -23.05 8.76
C VAL A 128 4.64 -24.44 9.15
N THR A 129 3.77 -24.50 10.16
CA THR A 129 3.10 -25.75 10.57
C THR A 129 1.60 -25.56 10.60
N VAL A 130 0.85 -26.61 10.26
CA VAL A 130 -0.60 -26.62 10.42
C VAL A 130 -1.00 -27.68 11.44
N ASN A 131 -1.73 -27.28 12.47
CA ASN A 131 -2.12 -28.14 13.61
C ASN A 131 -0.93 -28.82 14.31
N GLY A 132 0.24 -28.16 14.36
CA GLY A 132 1.46 -28.70 14.96
C GLY A 132 2.03 -29.94 14.24
N LYS A 133 1.63 -30.19 12.99
CA LYS A 133 2.06 -31.34 12.19
C LYS A 133 3.32 -31.02 11.36
N ALA A 134 3.48 -31.69 10.22
CA ALA A 134 4.65 -31.61 9.36
C ALA A 134 5.04 -30.16 9.08
N ARG A 135 6.30 -29.87 9.38
CA ARG A 135 6.93 -28.58 9.19
C ARG A 135 7.29 -28.38 7.73
N ARG A 136 6.90 -27.22 7.20
CA ARG A 136 7.41 -26.71 5.93
C ARG A 136 8.18 -25.41 6.22
N THR A 137 9.10 -25.05 5.35
CA THR A 137 9.89 -23.81 5.51
C THR A 137 9.52 -22.87 4.38
N MET A 138 9.13 -21.65 4.74
CA MET A 138 9.02 -20.50 3.86
C MET A 138 10.35 -19.75 3.93
N THR A 139 10.99 -19.50 2.78
CA THR A 139 12.20 -18.68 2.73
C THR A 139 11.80 -17.23 2.57
N LEU A 140 12.18 -16.40 3.55
CA LEU A 140 11.97 -14.96 3.58
C LEU A 140 13.25 -14.24 3.10
N THR A 141 13.12 -13.02 2.59
CA THR A 141 14.23 -12.17 2.16
C THR A 141 14.01 -10.69 2.54
N SER A 142 15.08 -9.92 2.70
CA SER A 142 14.98 -8.45 2.79
C SER A 142 15.58 -7.75 1.57
N GLN A 143 15.84 -8.47 0.48
CA GLN A 143 16.47 -7.93 -0.74
C GLN A 143 15.64 -6.88 -1.47
N TYR A 144 14.32 -6.94 -1.32
CA TYR A 144 13.36 -6.02 -1.96
C TYR A 144 12.76 -5.03 -0.95
N ALA A 145 13.22 -5.11 0.29
CA ALA A 145 12.87 -4.20 1.37
C ALA A 145 14.07 -3.28 1.65
N TRP A 146 13.86 -2.32 2.55
CA TRP A 146 14.85 -1.35 3.00
C TRP A 146 15.34 -0.43 1.89
N LEU A 147 14.70 0.72 1.81
CA LEU A 147 15.19 1.87 1.07
C LEU A 147 15.74 2.91 2.05
N TYR A 148 16.79 3.60 1.62
CA TYR A 148 17.50 4.58 2.43
C TYR A 148 17.64 5.91 1.67
N ASN A 149 17.99 6.94 2.44
CA ASN A 149 18.40 8.25 1.94
C ASN A 149 17.25 9.09 1.34
N GLN A 150 17.62 10.13 0.60
CA GLN A 150 16.70 10.98 -0.14
C GLN A 150 16.22 10.25 -1.41
N TYR A 151 15.05 10.62 -1.93
CA TYR A 151 14.61 10.23 -3.27
C TYR A 151 15.70 10.64 -4.29
N GLN A 152 16.08 9.83 -5.30
CA GLN A 152 15.53 8.52 -5.69
C GLN A 152 16.22 7.37 -4.92
N PHE A 153 15.54 6.85 -3.90
CA PHE A 153 16.12 6.06 -2.80
C PHE A 153 17.08 4.93 -3.21
N THR A 154 18.09 4.70 -2.38
CA THR A 154 19.11 3.63 -2.58
C THR A 154 18.90 2.46 -1.63
N ASN A 155 19.42 1.28 -2.00
CA ASN A 155 19.51 0.10 -1.12
C ASN A 155 20.82 0.06 -0.30
N ASP A 156 21.70 1.08 -0.37
CA ASP A 156 22.92 1.16 0.45
C ASP A 156 22.68 1.92 1.79
N PRO A 157 22.66 1.23 2.95
CA PRO A 157 22.52 1.88 4.26
C PRO A 157 23.71 2.77 4.63
N ASN A 158 24.84 2.62 3.95
CA ASN A 158 26.07 3.36 4.20
C ASN A 158 26.29 4.51 3.23
N ALA A 159 25.36 4.76 2.30
CA ALA A 159 25.46 5.86 1.34
C ALA A 159 25.62 7.20 2.06
N ASP A 160 26.45 8.08 1.49
CA ASP A 160 26.40 9.52 1.82
C ASP A 160 25.09 10.11 1.27
N LEU A 161 24.77 11.36 1.65
CA LEU A 161 23.57 12.03 1.11
C LEU A 161 23.60 12.00 -0.42
N LEU A 162 22.53 11.48 -1.02
CA LEU A 162 22.41 11.42 -2.47
C LEU A 162 22.27 12.83 -3.07
N HIS A 163 21.61 13.73 -2.33
CA HIS A 163 21.36 15.10 -2.75
C HIS A 163 21.72 16.10 -1.64
N PRO A 164 23.03 16.35 -1.40
CA PRO A 164 23.47 17.30 -0.38
C PRO A 164 23.12 18.75 -0.72
N ASP A 165 22.75 19.03 -1.98
CA ASP A 165 22.31 20.32 -2.51
C ASP A 165 20.79 20.57 -2.36
N TRP A 166 20.04 19.59 -1.83
CA TRP A 166 18.61 19.73 -1.58
C TRP A 166 18.31 20.14 -0.13
N TRP A 167 17.11 20.66 0.08
CA TRP A 167 16.58 20.89 1.43
C TRP A 167 16.41 19.57 2.17
N VAL A 168 16.85 19.53 3.43
CA VAL A 168 16.72 18.37 4.33
C VAL A 168 15.99 18.79 5.61
N ALA A 169 14.85 18.15 5.87
CA ALA A 169 13.97 18.46 6.99
C ALA A 169 14.66 18.37 8.37
N GLU A 170 15.54 17.40 8.57
CA GLU A 170 16.20 17.11 9.85
C GLU A 170 17.18 18.22 10.29
N CYS A 171 17.76 18.96 9.34
CA CYS A 171 18.58 20.14 9.64
C CYS A 171 17.87 21.46 9.37
N ALA A 172 16.68 21.42 8.74
CA ALA A 172 16.00 22.59 8.17
C ALA A 172 16.98 23.46 7.35
N CYS A 173 17.75 22.81 6.48
CA CYS A 173 18.86 23.43 5.77
C CYS A 173 19.12 22.75 4.42
N VAL A 174 19.93 23.39 3.58
CA VAL A 174 20.61 22.72 2.47
C VAL A 174 22.02 22.33 2.93
N PRO A 175 22.35 21.04 3.11
CA PRO A 175 23.62 20.61 3.69
C PRO A 175 24.86 21.19 3.00
N ALA A 176 24.91 21.19 1.67
CA ALA A 176 26.02 21.72 0.88
C ALA A 176 26.20 23.25 1.02
N GLN A 177 25.20 23.96 1.54
CA GLN A 177 25.22 25.41 1.77
C GLN A 177 25.39 25.76 3.26
N THR A 178 25.54 24.77 4.14
CA THR A 178 25.62 24.96 5.59
C THR A 178 27.04 24.70 6.09
N THR A 179 27.58 25.54 6.98
CA THR A 179 28.94 25.38 7.54
C THR A 179 28.94 25.38 9.07
N PRO A 180 29.46 24.32 9.73
CA PRO A 180 29.91 23.06 9.12
C PRO A 180 28.74 22.29 8.49
N ALA A 181 29.01 21.49 7.45
CA ALA A 181 27.98 20.67 6.84
C ALA A 181 27.44 19.66 7.88
N PRO A 182 26.11 19.48 7.97
CA PRO A 182 25.53 18.53 8.91
C PRO A 182 25.93 17.10 8.53
N VAL A 183 26.14 16.27 9.57
CA VAL A 183 26.39 14.83 9.42
C VAL A 183 25.19 14.09 9.97
N PHE A 184 24.58 13.25 9.16
CA PHE A 184 23.43 12.44 9.54
C PHE A 184 23.86 11.04 9.96
N ALA A 185 23.21 10.49 10.98
CA ALA A 185 23.44 9.12 11.40
C ALA A 185 23.01 8.15 10.29
N LYS A 186 23.85 7.16 10.02
CA LYS A 186 23.58 6.08 9.06
C LYS A 186 23.03 4.84 9.79
N PRO A 187 22.05 4.11 9.22
CA PRO A 187 21.36 4.42 7.98
C PRO A 187 20.46 5.65 8.11
N PHE A 188 20.44 6.49 7.07
CA PHE A 188 19.63 7.70 7.03
C PHE A 188 18.28 7.42 6.38
N ARG A 189 17.17 7.76 7.05
CA ARG A 189 15.77 7.59 6.57
C ARG A 189 15.43 6.17 6.05
N PRO A 190 15.62 5.11 6.85
CA PRO A 190 15.24 3.78 6.42
C PRO A 190 13.71 3.68 6.29
N MET A 191 13.22 3.08 5.20
CA MET A 191 11.79 2.89 4.92
C MET A 191 11.57 1.64 4.06
N HIS A 192 10.32 1.34 3.71
CA HIS A 192 9.97 0.18 2.89
C HIS A 192 10.42 -1.14 3.54
N PHE A 193 10.10 -1.28 4.84
CA PHE A 193 10.62 -2.34 5.71
C PHE A 193 10.05 -3.73 5.43
N TYR A 194 8.84 -3.77 4.88
CA TYR A 194 8.08 -5.01 4.72
C TYR A 194 8.17 -5.54 3.29
N ASP A 195 7.95 -6.83 3.18
CA ASP A 195 7.84 -7.59 1.93
C ASP A 195 6.78 -8.69 2.12
N GLU A 196 6.34 -9.33 1.02
CA GLU A 196 5.38 -10.42 1.05
C GLU A 196 5.91 -11.71 0.45
N GLN A 197 5.61 -12.83 1.12
CA GLN A 197 5.97 -14.16 0.64
C GLN A 197 4.75 -15.09 0.57
N ARG A 198 4.52 -15.63 -0.64
CA ARG A 198 3.46 -16.59 -0.96
C ARG A 198 3.94 -18.03 -0.78
N MET A 199 3.04 -18.92 -0.34
CA MET A 199 3.34 -20.34 -0.17
C MET A 199 2.10 -21.23 -0.31
N TRP A 200 2.25 -22.32 -1.07
CA TRP A 200 1.29 -23.42 -1.10
C TRP A 200 1.33 -24.26 0.18
N LEU A 201 0.17 -24.66 0.68
CA LEU A 201 0.02 -25.70 1.70
C LEU A 201 0.03 -27.10 1.04
N ASP A 202 0.14 -28.17 1.83
CA ASP A 202 0.20 -29.56 1.31
C ASP A 202 -1.13 -30.06 0.78
N ARG A 203 -2.21 -29.42 1.20
CA ARG A 203 -3.60 -29.75 0.90
C ARG A 203 -4.49 -28.61 1.36
N THR A 204 -5.78 -28.73 1.09
CA THR A 204 -6.79 -27.85 1.66
C THR A 204 -7.05 -28.19 3.12
N TYR A 205 -6.86 -27.20 3.98
CA TYR A 205 -7.25 -27.19 5.40
C TYR A 205 -8.62 -26.55 5.56
N LYS A 206 -9.26 -26.77 6.71
CA LYS A 206 -10.62 -26.28 7.01
C LYS A 206 -10.59 -25.14 8.02
N ALA A 207 -11.70 -24.41 8.10
CA ALA A 207 -11.92 -23.45 9.17
C ALA A 207 -11.68 -24.09 10.55
N GLY A 208 -11.03 -23.36 11.45
CA GLY A 208 -10.63 -23.81 12.78
C GLY A 208 -9.29 -24.54 12.86
N ASP A 209 -8.70 -24.98 11.74
CA ASP A 209 -7.30 -25.45 11.73
C ASP A 209 -6.36 -24.29 12.07
N ARG A 210 -5.19 -24.58 12.65
CA ARG A 210 -4.25 -23.58 13.15
C ARG A 210 -2.99 -23.52 12.30
N ILE A 211 -2.68 -22.36 11.74
CA ILE A 211 -1.40 -22.10 11.05
C ILE A 211 -0.48 -21.38 12.03
N ARG A 212 0.67 -21.99 12.32
CA ARG A 212 1.71 -21.38 13.14
C ARG A 212 2.92 -21.02 12.29
N LEU A 213 3.34 -19.77 12.40
CA LEU A 213 4.55 -19.20 11.81
C LEU A 213 5.59 -19.06 12.92
N THR A 214 6.72 -19.76 12.80
CA THR A 214 7.77 -19.81 13.84
C THR A 214 9.09 -19.34 13.25
N ALA A 215 9.74 -18.37 13.89
CA ALA A 215 11.15 -18.10 13.63
C ALA A 215 11.96 -19.27 14.23
N PRO A 216 12.61 -20.14 13.44
CA PRO A 216 13.26 -21.32 13.98
C PRO A 216 14.45 -20.94 14.87
N ALA A 217 14.79 -21.81 15.82
CA ALA A 217 15.95 -21.61 16.70
C ALA A 217 17.29 -21.52 15.94
N SER A 218 17.33 -22.04 14.71
CA SER A 218 18.48 -21.98 13.80
C SER A 218 18.47 -20.80 12.84
N THR A 219 17.52 -19.86 12.96
CA THR A 219 17.45 -18.69 12.09
C THR A 219 18.72 -17.84 12.22
N ASN A 220 19.16 -17.25 11.12
CA ASN A 220 20.26 -16.29 11.05
C ASN A 220 19.79 -14.82 11.20
N ALA A 221 18.47 -14.57 11.12
CA ALA A 221 17.93 -13.23 11.33
C ALA A 221 17.88 -12.90 12.83
N ALA A 222 18.28 -11.67 13.19
CA ALA A 222 18.20 -11.20 14.58
C ALA A 222 16.75 -11.14 15.10
N TYR A 223 15.79 -10.93 14.19
CA TYR A 223 14.36 -11.04 14.43
C TYR A 223 13.61 -11.28 13.11
N THR A 224 12.36 -11.71 13.21
CA THR A 224 11.39 -11.71 12.11
C THR A 224 10.14 -11.00 12.58
N VAL A 225 9.71 -9.96 11.88
CA VAL A 225 8.42 -9.32 12.16
C VAL A 225 7.38 -9.95 11.25
N VAL A 226 6.24 -10.35 11.81
CA VAL A 226 5.05 -10.77 11.06
C VAL A 226 4.02 -9.68 11.24
N ASP A 227 3.57 -9.09 10.13
CA ASP A 227 2.53 -8.07 10.09
C ASP A 227 1.15 -8.74 10.03
N LEU A 228 0.92 -9.53 8.98
CA LEU A 228 -0.36 -10.18 8.73
C LEU A 228 -0.22 -11.49 7.96
N LEU A 229 -1.32 -12.23 7.91
CA LEU A 229 -1.49 -13.45 7.13
C LEU A 229 -2.75 -13.34 6.25
N ASP A 230 -2.56 -13.45 4.94
CA ASP A 230 -3.65 -13.67 3.99
C ASP A 230 -3.81 -15.16 3.73
N THR A 231 -5.06 -15.63 3.84
CA THR A 231 -5.41 -17.04 3.64
C THR A 231 -6.29 -17.20 2.41
N HIS A 232 -5.87 -18.07 1.48
CA HIS A 232 -6.52 -18.26 0.17
C HIS A 232 -7.06 -19.67 0.00
N LEU A 233 -8.19 -19.78 -0.71
CA LEU A 233 -8.65 -21.02 -1.33
C LEU A 233 -8.48 -20.92 -2.85
N VAL A 234 -7.31 -21.31 -3.33
CA VAL A 234 -6.97 -21.23 -4.75
C VAL A 234 -7.61 -22.39 -5.52
N GLY A 235 -8.34 -22.08 -6.59
CA GLY A 235 -8.96 -23.04 -7.49
C GLY A 235 -7.95 -23.76 -8.39
N LEU A 236 -8.39 -24.74 -9.17
CA LEU A 236 -7.51 -25.47 -10.11
C LEU A 236 -6.94 -24.55 -11.20
N PRO A 237 -5.75 -24.88 -11.77
CA PRO A 237 -5.18 -24.10 -12.86
C PRO A 237 -6.10 -24.13 -14.07
N ARG A 238 -6.21 -22.97 -14.74
CA ARG A 238 -6.90 -22.87 -16.02
C ARG A 238 -6.13 -23.67 -17.07
N VAL A 239 -6.85 -24.31 -17.99
CA VAL A 239 -6.27 -25.06 -19.10
C VAL A 239 -6.85 -24.55 -20.41
N ARG A 240 -5.99 -24.22 -21.38
CA ARG A 240 -6.40 -23.87 -22.74
C ARG A 240 -5.78 -24.85 -23.75
N LEU A 241 -6.64 -25.65 -24.37
CA LEU A 241 -6.23 -26.73 -25.28
C LEU A 241 -5.89 -26.21 -26.69
N ILE A 242 -6.60 -25.18 -27.17
CA ILE A 242 -6.39 -24.57 -28.48
C ILE A 242 -5.79 -23.18 -28.26
N ALA A 243 -4.48 -23.05 -28.42
CA ALA A 243 -3.73 -21.82 -28.17
C ALA A 243 -2.36 -21.82 -28.86
N SER A 244 -1.77 -20.64 -29.00
CA SER A 244 -0.34 -20.47 -29.20
C SER A 244 0.37 -20.71 -27.86
N ASN A 245 0.67 -21.97 -27.55
CA ASN A 245 1.29 -22.34 -26.27
C ASN A 245 2.79 -22.06 -26.31
N VAL A 246 3.29 -21.23 -25.40
CA VAL A 246 4.70 -20.80 -25.34
C VAL A 246 5.70 -21.96 -25.25
N LEU A 247 5.30 -23.11 -24.69
CA LEU A 247 6.15 -24.30 -24.61
C LEU A 247 6.53 -24.85 -26.00
N PHE A 248 5.63 -24.75 -26.99
CA PHE A 248 5.91 -25.19 -28.36
C PHE A 248 6.90 -24.27 -29.09
N PHE A 249 7.17 -23.09 -28.53
CA PHE A 249 8.15 -22.13 -29.02
C PHE A 249 9.43 -22.12 -28.20
N GLY A 250 9.59 -23.04 -27.24
CA GLY A 250 10.82 -23.25 -26.48
C GLY A 250 10.91 -22.51 -25.14
N ALA A 251 9.79 -21.98 -24.62
CA ALA A 251 9.78 -21.39 -23.28
C ALA A 251 10.12 -22.45 -22.21
N ASP A 252 10.89 -22.07 -21.19
CA ASP A 252 11.32 -22.95 -20.10
C ASP A 252 10.47 -22.71 -18.84
N PRO A 253 9.56 -23.65 -18.48
CA PRO A 253 8.68 -23.50 -17.32
C PRO A 253 9.39 -23.74 -15.98
N SER A 254 10.69 -24.06 -15.99
CA SER A 254 11.50 -24.15 -14.76
C SER A 254 12.14 -22.81 -14.36
N GLY A 255 12.12 -21.82 -15.25
CA GLY A 255 12.66 -20.48 -15.02
C GLY A 255 14.18 -20.44 -15.00
N ARG A 256 14.85 -21.44 -15.58
CA ARG A 256 16.33 -21.51 -15.64
C ARG A 256 16.91 -20.88 -16.89
N LYS A 257 16.11 -20.82 -17.97
CA LYS A 257 16.48 -20.19 -19.23
C LYS A 257 15.52 -19.06 -19.55
N ASP A 258 16.07 -18.03 -20.17
CA ASP A 258 15.28 -16.93 -20.69
C ASP A 258 14.28 -17.44 -21.74
N SER A 259 13.03 -17.03 -21.59
CA SER A 259 11.87 -17.40 -22.40
C SER A 259 11.38 -16.24 -23.26
N ALA A 260 11.99 -15.06 -23.21
CA ALA A 260 11.53 -13.87 -23.93
C ALA A 260 11.34 -14.12 -25.44
N ASP A 261 12.34 -14.73 -26.09
CA ASP A 261 12.25 -15.03 -27.53
C ASP A 261 11.18 -16.09 -27.85
N ALA A 262 10.86 -16.97 -26.90
CA ALA A 262 9.77 -17.93 -27.07
C ALA A 262 8.40 -17.24 -26.98
N PHE A 263 8.27 -16.24 -26.12
CA PHE A 263 7.09 -15.36 -26.08
C PHE A 263 6.92 -14.62 -27.39
N ASP A 264 7.96 -13.97 -27.93
CA ASP A 264 7.88 -13.26 -29.22
C ASP A 264 7.43 -14.17 -30.36
N ARG A 265 7.98 -15.39 -30.45
CA ARG A 265 7.57 -16.38 -31.45
C ARG A 265 6.12 -16.81 -31.28
N ALA A 266 5.67 -17.00 -30.04
CA ALA A 266 4.29 -17.36 -29.73
C ALA A 266 3.31 -16.23 -30.07
N ILE A 267 3.65 -14.98 -29.76
CA ILE A 267 2.89 -13.78 -30.11
C ILE A 267 2.79 -13.63 -31.63
N ALA A 268 3.92 -13.74 -32.34
CA ALA A 268 3.91 -13.65 -33.80
C ALA A 268 3.05 -14.75 -34.45
N PHE A 269 3.04 -15.97 -33.89
CA PHE A 269 2.17 -17.04 -34.37
C PHE A 269 0.69 -16.78 -34.03
N ALA A 270 0.40 -16.32 -32.81
CA ALA A 270 -0.93 -15.92 -32.36
C ALA A 270 -1.54 -14.87 -33.30
N HIS A 271 -0.81 -13.80 -33.60
CA HIS A 271 -1.24 -12.73 -34.50
C HIS A 271 -1.61 -13.26 -35.91
N ARG A 272 -0.83 -14.19 -36.48
CA ARG A 272 -1.13 -14.78 -37.80
C ARG A 272 -2.33 -15.74 -37.80
N THR A 273 -2.70 -16.28 -36.64
CA THR A 273 -3.69 -17.38 -36.53
C THR A 273 -4.96 -16.99 -35.78
N GLY A 274 -4.99 -15.80 -35.15
CA GLY A 274 -6.08 -15.37 -34.27
C GLY A 274 -6.17 -16.18 -32.97
N LEU A 275 -5.11 -16.90 -32.58
CA LEU A 275 -5.08 -17.71 -31.37
C LEU A 275 -4.60 -16.91 -30.16
N THR A 276 -5.16 -17.16 -28.99
CA THR A 276 -4.61 -16.66 -27.72
C THR A 276 -3.24 -17.27 -27.44
N VAL A 277 -2.30 -16.48 -26.96
CA VAL A 277 -1.04 -16.97 -26.36
C VAL A 277 -1.37 -17.55 -24.99
N TYR A 278 -1.05 -18.83 -24.78
CA TYR A 278 -1.28 -19.51 -23.51
C TYR A 278 0.04 -19.83 -22.82
N VAL A 279 0.13 -19.44 -21.56
CA VAL A 279 1.27 -19.70 -20.68
C VAL A 279 0.84 -20.70 -19.61
N PRO A 280 1.21 -21.99 -19.73
CA PRO A 280 0.80 -23.01 -18.76
C PRO A 280 1.43 -22.80 -17.37
N PRO A 281 1.08 -23.62 -16.36
CA PRO A 281 1.72 -23.56 -15.06
C PRO A 281 3.24 -23.73 -15.15
N GLY A 282 3.97 -22.90 -14.43
CA GLY A 282 5.43 -22.86 -14.46
C GLY A 282 5.97 -21.50 -14.02
N THR A 283 7.29 -21.44 -13.87
CA THR A 283 8.03 -20.21 -13.70
C THR A 283 8.82 -19.95 -14.98
N TYR A 284 8.70 -18.77 -15.56
CA TYR A 284 9.33 -18.41 -16.83
C TYR A 284 10.23 -17.21 -16.60
N GLN A 285 11.51 -17.34 -16.93
CA GLN A 285 12.44 -16.22 -16.84
C GLN A 285 12.32 -15.35 -18.10
N VAL A 286 12.20 -14.04 -17.94
CA VAL A 286 12.12 -13.02 -19.01
C VAL A 286 12.90 -11.80 -18.53
N ASN A 287 14.05 -11.51 -19.12
CA ASN A 287 14.94 -10.43 -18.63
C ASN A 287 14.90 -9.17 -19.50
N ARG A 288 13.83 -8.97 -20.26
CA ARG A 288 13.57 -7.77 -21.06
C ARG A 288 12.07 -7.59 -21.26
N HIS A 289 11.66 -6.42 -21.75
CA HIS A 289 10.27 -6.17 -22.09
C HIS A 289 9.79 -7.07 -23.23
N ILE A 290 8.57 -7.59 -23.09
CA ILE A 290 7.79 -8.24 -24.14
C ILE A 290 6.86 -7.18 -24.72
N ILE A 291 7.05 -6.85 -26.00
CA ILE A 291 6.19 -5.88 -26.69
C ILE A 291 4.89 -6.58 -27.13
N VAL A 292 3.75 -5.99 -26.76
CA VAL A 292 2.41 -6.54 -27.00
C VAL A 292 1.56 -5.57 -27.81
N ASP A 293 0.90 -6.08 -28.85
CA ASP A 293 -0.01 -5.34 -29.72
C ASP A 293 -0.92 -6.35 -30.43
N ASP A 294 -2.24 -6.10 -30.46
CA ASP A 294 -3.26 -6.99 -31.02
C ASP A 294 -3.11 -8.45 -30.59
N VAL A 295 -3.08 -8.68 -29.28
CA VAL A 295 -2.79 -10.00 -28.71
C VAL A 295 -3.49 -10.25 -27.38
N THR A 296 -3.99 -11.47 -27.20
CA THR A 296 -4.39 -11.99 -25.88
C THR A 296 -3.32 -12.91 -25.34
N ILE A 297 -2.85 -12.66 -24.11
CA ILE A 297 -1.93 -13.53 -23.35
C ILE A 297 -2.64 -13.97 -22.07
N GLU A 298 -2.74 -15.28 -21.88
CA GLU A 298 -3.46 -15.90 -20.77
C GLU A 298 -2.59 -16.92 -20.05
N GLY A 299 -2.42 -16.73 -18.73
CA GLY A 299 -1.82 -17.71 -17.85
C GLY A 299 -2.83 -18.69 -17.25
N ALA A 300 -2.32 -19.67 -16.49
CA ALA A 300 -3.13 -20.68 -15.82
C ALA A 300 -3.74 -20.21 -14.47
N GLY A 301 -3.55 -18.93 -14.11
CA GLY A 301 -3.84 -18.33 -12.81
C GLY A 301 -2.56 -17.82 -12.16
N ASN A 302 -2.62 -16.68 -11.46
CA ASN A 302 -1.43 -16.01 -10.90
C ASN A 302 -0.69 -16.81 -9.81
N TRP A 303 -1.31 -17.85 -9.24
CA TRP A 303 -0.63 -18.81 -8.34
C TRP A 303 0.13 -19.91 -9.09
N TYR A 304 -0.13 -20.08 -10.38
CA TYR A 304 0.35 -21.19 -11.21
C TYR A 304 1.35 -20.77 -12.28
N THR A 305 1.12 -19.62 -12.91
CA THR A 305 1.97 -19.08 -13.97
C THR A 305 2.70 -17.86 -13.43
N VAL A 306 4.02 -17.98 -13.27
CA VAL A 306 4.90 -16.91 -12.78
C VAL A 306 5.86 -16.51 -13.89
N ILE A 307 5.89 -15.24 -14.25
CA ILE A 307 6.84 -14.67 -15.19
C ILE A 307 7.75 -13.76 -14.38
N LYS A 308 9.05 -14.08 -14.32
CA LYS A 308 10.02 -13.37 -13.49
C LYS A 308 11.20 -12.88 -14.32
N GLY A 309 11.85 -11.81 -13.92
CA GLY A 309 13.03 -11.30 -14.60
C GLY A 309 14.09 -10.82 -13.64
N SER A 310 15.36 -10.97 -14.01
CA SER A 310 16.43 -10.19 -13.41
C SER A 310 16.40 -8.77 -13.96
N GLU A 311 16.75 -7.81 -13.13
CA GLU A 311 17.16 -6.50 -13.59
C GLU A 311 18.53 -6.64 -14.27
N VAL A 312 18.67 -6.09 -15.46
CA VAL A 312 19.84 -6.21 -16.32
C VAL A 312 20.33 -4.83 -16.67
N ALA A 313 21.55 -4.50 -16.25
CA ALA A 313 22.24 -3.30 -16.68
C ALA A 313 22.52 -3.36 -18.19
N LEU A 314 22.23 -2.25 -18.87
CA LEU A 314 22.46 -2.09 -20.30
C LEU A 314 23.86 -1.51 -20.54
N ASP A 315 24.56 -2.02 -21.57
CA ASP A 315 25.88 -1.50 -21.97
C ASP A 315 25.82 -0.02 -22.39
N THR A 316 24.69 0.39 -22.94
CA THR A 316 24.36 1.77 -23.29
C THR A 316 22.91 2.04 -22.91
N PRO A 317 22.57 3.26 -22.48
CA PRO A 317 21.17 3.61 -22.21
C PRO A 317 20.25 3.30 -23.41
N ALA A 318 19.03 2.87 -23.12
CA ALA A 318 17.96 2.72 -24.10
C ALA A 318 17.49 4.09 -24.62
N GLU A 319 16.64 4.10 -25.63
CA GLU A 319 16.12 5.34 -26.25
C GLU A 319 15.31 6.19 -25.25
N ASP A 320 14.61 5.55 -24.32
CA ASP A 320 13.90 6.18 -23.21
C ASP A 320 14.82 6.66 -22.08
N GLY A 321 16.14 6.47 -22.21
CA GLY A 321 17.15 6.82 -21.23
C GLY A 321 17.40 5.76 -20.16
N SER A 322 16.65 4.65 -20.16
CA SER A 322 16.84 3.57 -19.18
C SER A 322 18.25 3.02 -19.25
N THR A 323 18.86 2.86 -18.10
CA THR A 323 20.14 2.19 -17.87
C THR A 323 19.98 0.72 -17.51
N HIS A 324 18.77 0.30 -17.12
CA HIS A 324 18.43 -1.10 -16.85
C HIS A 324 17.19 -1.55 -17.64
N THR A 325 17.05 -2.85 -17.84
CA THR A 325 15.81 -3.50 -18.30
C THR A 325 15.46 -4.69 -17.40
N GLY A 326 14.25 -5.19 -17.49
CA GLY A 326 13.78 -6.32 -16.69
C GLY A 326 12.57 -6.99 -17.32
N VAL A 327 11.89 -7.85 -16.55
CA VAL A 327 10.60 -8.40 -16.97
C VAL A 327 9.58 -7.27 -17.12
N GLY A 328 8.79 -7.31 -18.19
CA GLY A 328 7.65 -6.40 -18.37
C GLY A 328 6.85 -6.72 -19.61
N PHE A 329 5.57 -6.34 -19.62
CA PHE A 329 4.70 -6.41 -20.80
C PHE A 329 4.34 -5.00 -21.26
N TYR A 330 4.85 -4.60 -22.40
CA TYR A 330 4.80 -3.20 -22.84
C TYR A 330 3.99 -3.05 -24.13
N GLY A 331 3.07 -2.09 -24.13
CA GLY A 331 2.59 -1.52 -25.38
C GLY A 331 3.73 -0.80 -26.09
N LYS A 332 3.57 -0.54 -27.39
CA LYS A 332 4.46 0.38 -28.10
C LYS A 332 4.34 1.77 -27.48
N TRP A 333 5.38 2.58 -27.60
CA TRP A 333 5.31 3.99 -27.23
C TRP A 333 4.24 4.70 -28.06
N ALA A 334 3.61 5.72 -27.49
CA ALA A 334 2.54 6.45 -28.18
C ALA A 334 3.05 7.13 -29.47
N GLU A 335 4.30 7.63 -29.45
CA GLU A 335 4.98 8.20 -30.62
C GLU A 335 5.26 7.19 -31.74
N ASP A 336 5.38 5.90 -31.40
CA ASP A 336 5.49 4.79 -32.35
C ASP A 336 4.13 4.28 -32.86
N GLY A 337 3.05 5.00 -32.53
CA GLY A 337 1.67 4.68 -32.90
C GLY A 337 0.88 3.95 -31.81
N GLY A 338 1.50 3.62 -30.68
CA GLY A 338 0.88 2.89 -29.56
C GLY A 338 0.45 1.46 -29.91
N SER A 339 0.06 0.70 -28.89
CA SER A 339 -0.59 -0.60 -29.06
C SER A 339 -2.11 -0.50 -28.95
N SER A 340 -2.80 -1.51 -29.44
CA SER A 340 -4.25 -1.66 -29.26
C SER A 340 -4.68 -3.12 -29.09
N ASN A 341 -5.87 -3.36 -28.55
CA ASN A 341 -6.47 -4.70 -28.44
C ASN A 341 -5.57 -5.72 -27.71
N VAL A 342 -4.92 -5.29 -26.63
CA VAL A 342 -4.06 -6.11 -25.78
C VAL A 342 -4.87 -6.64 -24.60
N HIS A 343 -4.83 -7.96 -24.37
CA HIS A 343 -5.56 -8.59 -23.27
C HIS A 343 -4.64 -9.51 -22.45
N LEU A 344 -4.25 -9.07 -21.25
CA LEU A 344 -3.37 -9.81 -20.35
C LEU A 344 -4.18 -10.36 -19.17
N SER A 345 -4.06 -11.66 -18.88
CA SER A 345 -4.75 -12.23 -17.71
C SER A 345 -4.12 -13.47 -17.09
N GLY A 346 -4.31 -13.62 -15.78
CA GLY A 346 -4.10 -14.90 -15.07
C GLY A 346 -2.64 -15.33 -14.91
N PHE A 347 -1.69 -14.42 -14.71
CA PHE A 347 -0.30 -14.74 -14.39
C PHE A 347 0.30 -13.75 -13.39
N SER A 348 1.43 -14.11 -12.79
CA SER A 348 2.26 -13.24 -11.97
C SER A 348 3.40 -12.61 -12.76
N ILE A 349 3.75 -11.38 -12.40
CA ILE A 349 4.97 -10.69 -12.82
C ILE A 349 5.82 -10.45 -11.57
N GLU A 350 7.07 -10.92 -11.58
CA GLU A 350 8.02 -10.73 -10.47
C GLU A 350 9.32 -10.12 -10.99
N GLY A 351 9.55 -8.84 -10.67
CA GLY A 351 10.80 -8.15 -10.99
C GLY A 351 11.94 -8.49 -10.04
N ASP A 352 13.08 -7.82 -10.22
CA ASP A 352 14.25 -7.89 -9.34
C ASP A 352 14.80 -6.49 -9.03
N VAL A 353 13.90 -5.51 -8.91
CA VAL A 353 14.23 -4.10 -8.67
C VAL A 353 14.41 -3.86 -7.18
N ARG A 354 15.52 -3.23 -6.77
CA ARG A 354 15.92 -3.09 -5.35
C ARG A 354 16.18 -1.66 -4.89
N GLU A 355 16.24 -0.73 -5.83
CA GLU A 355 16.35 0.70 -5.56
C GLU A 355 15.49 1.49 -6.53
N ARG A 356 15.31 2.78 -6.25
CA ARG A 356 14.53 3.64 -7.13
C ARG A 356 15.46 4.36 -8.07
N ILE A 357 15.34 4.08 -9.36
CA ILE A 357 15.97 4.84 -10.45
C ILE A 357 14.84 5.23 -11.39
N ASP A 358 14.41 6.50 -11.39
CA ASP A 358 13.15 6.85 -12.06
C ASP A 358 13.22 6.74 -13.57
N ILE A 359 14.40 6.97 -14.16
CA ILE A 359 14.57 6.90 -15.62
C ILE A 359 14.43 5.47 -16.15
N ASP A 360 14.68 4.46 -15.32
CA ASP A 360 14.60 3.06 -15.75
C ASP A 360 13.16 2.60 -15.92
N GLN A 361 12.82 2.10 -17.10
CA GLN A 361 11.51 1.53 -17.40
C GLN A 361 11.38 0.07 -16.93
N VAL A 362 11.77 -0.25 -15.69
CA VAL A 362 11.67 -1.60 -15.10
C VAL A 362 10.33 -1.83 -14.40
N ASN A 363 9.23 -1.57 -15.12
CA ASN A 363 7.85 -1.69 -14.62
C ASN A 363 7.24 -3.04 -15.01
N GLY A 364 6.22 -3.50 -14.29
CA GLY A 364 5.51 -4.74 -14.65
C GLY A 364 4.77 -4.63 -15.98
N ILE A 365 4.10 -3.50 -16.21
CA ILE A 365 3.39 -3.16 -17.45
C ILE A 365 3.71 -1.71 -17.81
N GLY A 366 3.87 -1.41 -19.10
CA GLY A 366 3.97 -0.03 -19.54
C GLY A 366 3.70 0.24 -21.01
N GLY A 367 4.07 1.44 -21.46
CA GLY A 367 3.76 1.95 -22.81
C GLY A 367 2.28 2.33 -23.00
N ALA A 368 1.89 2.58 -24.25
CA ALA A 368 0.53 2.97 -24.61
C ALA A 368 -0.27 1.76 -25.13
N MET A 369 -1.47 1.53 -24.59
CA MET A 369 -2.34 0.43 -25.05
C MET A 369 -3.84 0.78 -25.01
N SER A 370 -4.39 1.12 -26.17
CA SER A 370 -5.82 1.44 -26.32
C SER A 370 -6.69 0.19 -26.40
N ASP A 371 -7.97 0.30 -26.05
CA ASP A 371 -8.96 -0.78 -26.18
C ASP A 371 -8.52 -2.12 -25.56
N SER A 372 -7.83 -2.03 -24.41
CA SER A 372 -7.08 -3.14 -23.83
C SER A 372 -7.60 -3.54 -22.44
N THR A 373 -7.24 -4.73 -21.97
CA THR A 373 -7.60 -5.23 -20.63
C THR A 373 -6.44 -5.89 -19.90
N ILE A 374 -6.29 -5.60 -18.62
CA ILE A 374 -5.31 -6.22 -17.71
C ILE A 374 -6.07 -6.76 -16.51
N ASP A 375 -6.19 -8.09 -16.42
CA ASP A 375 -7.12 -8.73 -15.49
C ASP A 375 -6.50 -9.88 -14.66
N GLY A 376 -6.66 -9.82 -13.34
CA GLY A 376 -6.35 -10.96 -12.47
C GLY A 376 -4.84 -11.26 -12.33
N LEU A 377 -3.98 -10.26 -12.58
CA LEU A 377 -2.54 -10.40 -12.41
C LEU A 377 -2.11 -10.26 -10.95
N HIS A 378 -0.91 -10.74 -10.65
CA HIS A 378 -0.22 -10.43 -9.40
C HIS A 378 1.18 -9.89 -9.71
N ILE A 379 1.47 -8.64 -9.35
CA ILE A 379 2.70 -7.93 -9.73
C ILE A 379 3.47 -7.54 -8.47
N ARG A 380 4.77 -7.82 -8.44
CA ARG A 380 5.67 -7.41 -7.34
C ARG A 380 7.11 -7.17 -7.76
N HIS A 381 7.84 -6.42 -6.95
CA HIS A 381 9.30 -6.20 -7.07
C HIS A 381 9.73 -5.55 -8.39
N THR A 382 8.86 -4.70 -8.92
CA THR A 382 9.12 -3.79 -10.06
C THR A 382 9.24 -2.35 -9.54
N LYS A 383 9.75 -1.42 -10.36
CA LYS A 383 9.76 0.00 -9.96
C LYS A 383 8.33 0.50 -9.76
N VAL A 384 7.55 0.42 -10.84
CA VAL A 384 6.11 0.68 -10.84
C VAL A 384 5.38 -0.59 -11.27
N GLY A 385 4.20 -0.84 -10.69
CA GLY A 385 3.40 -1.99 -11.10
C GLY A 385 2.93 -1.85 -12.55
N MET A 386 2.30 -0.73 -12.88
CA MET A 386 1.83 -0.37 -14.22
C MET A 386 2.02 1.13 -14.51
N TRP A 387 2.93 1.48 -15.43
CA TRP A 387 3.18 2.87 -15.83
C TRP A 387 2.75 3.08 -17.29
N PHE A 388 1.62 3.74 -17.50
CA PHE A 388 1.10 3.97 -18.85
C PHE A 388 1.47 5.36 -19.32
N ASP A 389 2.32 5.43 -20.35
CA ASP A 389 2.63 6.66 -21.08
C ASP A 389 1.69 6.75 -22.28
N GLY A 390 0.66 7.59 -22.19
CA GLY A 390 -0.26 7.84 -23.30
C GLY A 390 0.31 8.80 -24.37
N PRO A 391 -0.55 9.34 -25.25
CA PRO A 391 -2.01 9.23 -25.23
C PRO A 391 -2.53 7.83 -25.54
N MET A 392 -3.60 7.42 -24.84
CA MET A 392 -4.34 6.17 -25.10
C MET A 392 -5.78 6.24 -24.57
N THR A 393 -6.63 5.27 -24.94
CA THR A 393 -8.05 5.28 -24.54
C THR A 393 -8.64 3.90 -24.24
N ASN A 394 -9.68 3.85 -23.41
CA ASN A 394 -10.51 2.66 -23.18
C ASN A 394 -9.74 1.45 -22.61
N LEU A 395 -8.74 1.69 -21.74
CA LEU A 395 -8.05 0.66 -20.97
C LEU A 395 -8.90 0.23 -19.76
N ARG A 396 -8.94 -1.07 -19.47
CA ARG A 396 -9.54 -1.63 -18.25
C ARG A 396 -8.52 -2.42 -17.44
N VAL A 397 -8.24 -1.98 -16.22
CA VAL A 397 -7.35 -2.66 -15.26
C VAL A 397 -8.17 -3.19 -14.11
N THR A 398 -8.36 -4.51 -14.03
CA THR A 398 -9.30 -5.13 -13.09
C THR A 398 -8.74 -6.32 -12.31
N ASN A 399 -9.20 -6.47 -11.06
CA ASN A 399 -8.97 -7.69 -10.26
C ASN A 399 -7.48 -8.04 -10.02
N ASN A 400 -6.58 -7.07 -10.12
CA ASN A 400 -5.14 -7.29 -9.94
C ASN A 400 -4.74 -7.16 -8.46
N ILE A 401 -3.65 -7.84 -8.10
CA ILE A 401 -2.94 -7.68 -6.83
C ILE A 401 -1.58 -7.07 -7.16
N ILE A 402 -1.29 -5.86 -6.67
CA ILE A 402 -0.02 -5.16 -6.92
C ILE A 402 0.61 -4.85 -5.56
N VAL A 403 1.74 -5.50 -5.27
CA VAL A 403 2.38 -5.40 -3.95
C VAL A 403 3.86 -5.11 -4.10
N ASP A 404 4.46 -4.52 -3.07
CA ASP A 404 5.92 -4.35 -2.93
C ASP A 404 6.55 -3.65 -4.15
N GLN A 405 6.04 -2.44 -4.44
CA GLN A 405 6.55 -1.55 -5.48
C GLN A 405 7.42 -0.48 -4.84
N ILE A 406 8.53 -0.14 -5.49
CA ILE A 406 9.44 0.90 -5.01
C ILE A 406 8.93 2.33 -5.29
N ALA A 407 8.04 2.47 -6.27
CA ALA A 407 7.30 3.70 -6.56
C ALA A 407 5.79 3.39 -6.59
N ASP A 408 5.06 3.92 -7.58
CA ASP A 408 3.62 3.77 -7.72
C ASP A 408 3.20 2.30 -7.96
N ALA A 409 1.97 1.92 -7.59
CA ALA A 409 1.41 0.67 -8.12
C ALA A 409 0.83 0.85 -9.53
N LEU A 410 0.18 1.98 -9.81
CA LEU A 410 -0.29 2.31 -11.15
C LEU A 410 -0.30 3.82 -11.37
N ASN A 411 0.20 4.26 -12.53
CA ASN A 411 0.08 5.64 -12.98
C ASN A 411 -0.49 5.73 -14.41
N PHE A 412 -1.57 6.49 -14.56
CA PHE A 412 -2.03 6.99 -15.85
C PHE A 412 -1.28 8.28 -16.15
N HIS A 413 -0.16 8.15 -16.86
CA HIS A 413 0.69 9.27 -17.22
C HIS A 413 0.34 9.76 -18.63
N THR A 414 0.02 11.04 -18.72
CA THR A 414 -0.20 11.84 -19.95
C THR A 414 -1.25 11.30 -20.95
N GLY A 415 -2.30 12.09 -21.20
CA GLY A 415 -3.26 11.80 -22.29
C GLY A 415 -4.03 10.48 -22.20
N VAL A 416 -4.17 9.88 -21.01
CA VAL A 416 -4.98 8.66 -20.83
C VAL A 416 -6.45 9.03 -20.70
N THR A 417 -7.32 8.41 -21.50
CA THR A 417 -8.75 8.75 -21.54
C THR A 417 -9.70 7.57 -21.43
N ASN A 418 -10.92 7.81 -20.96
CA ASN A 418 -12.03 6.86 -20.91
C ASN A 418 -11.66 5.48 -20.31
N SER A 419 -10.73 5.47 -19.36
CA SER A 419 -10.11 4.26 -18.83
C SER A 419 -10.54 3.99 -17.38
N VAL A 420 -10.52 2.72 -16.98
CA VAL A 420 -11.04 2.28 -15.68
C VAL A 420 -10.00 1.43 -14.95
N VAL A 421 -9.71 1.80 -13.71
CA VAL A 421 -8.96 0.98 -12.75
C VAL A 421 -9.91 0.56 -11.65
N ARG A 422 -10.29 -0.73 -11.62
CA ARG A 422 -11.34 -1.21 -10.73
C ARG A 422 -11.07 -2.53 -10.04
N ASN A 423 -11.44 -2.64 -8.78
CA ASN A 423 -11.35 -3.88 -8.01
C ASN A 423 -9.92 -4.43 -7.88
N ASN A 424 -8.92 -3.54 -7.81
CA ASN A 424 -7.53 -3.92 -7.60
C ASN A 424 -7.15 -3.79 -6.12
N PHE A 425 -6.28 -4.66 -5.65
CA PHE A 425 -5.67 -4.59 -4.32
C PHE A 425 -4.22 -4.13 -4.47
N VAL A 426 -3.85 -3.09 -3.73
CA VAL A 426 -2.53 -2.49 -3.70
C VAL A 426 -2.01 -2.50 -2.27
N ARG A 427 -0.79 -2.97 -2.04
CA ARG A 427 -0.14 -2.90 -0.72
C ARG A 427 1.34 -2.57 -0.83
N ASN A 428 1.85 -1.77 0.11
CA ASN A 428 3.29 -1.52 0.27
C ASN A 428 3.94 -0.88 -0.97
N THR A 429 3.41 0.27 -1.42
CA THR A 429 4.03 1.08 -2.48
C THR A 429 4.99 2.10 -1.90
N GLY A 430 6.06 2.41 -2.63
CA GLY A 430 7.07 3.41 -2.27
C GLY A 430 6.77 4.82 -2.78
N ASP A 431 5.61 5.02 -3.40
CA ASP A 431 5.01 6.31 -3.80
C ASP A 431 3.48 6.14 -3.90
N ASP A 432 2.80 6.98 -4.68
CA ASP A 432 1.36 6.99 -4.90
C ASP A 432 0.82 5.59 -5.24
N GLY A 433 -0.15 5.09 -4.47
CA GLY A 433 -0.75 3.78 -4.75
C GLY A 433 -1.38 3.74 -6.14
N LEU A 434 -2.34 4.63 -6.41
CA LEU A 434 -2.93 4.82 -7.74
C LEU A 434 -2.88 6.29 -8.12
N ALA A 435 -2.31 6.60 -9.28
CA ALA A 435 -2.13 7.97 -9.75
C ALA A 435 -2.75 8.20 -11.14
N MET A 436 -3.29 9.40 -11.34
CA MET A 436 -3.48 10.00 -12.65
C MET A 436 -2.64 11.25 -12.72
N TRP A 437 -1.65 11.28 -13.62
CA TRP A 437 -0.82 12.46 -13.84
C TRP A 437 -1.02 13.00 -15.26
N ALA A 438 -1.81 14.07 -15.37
CA ALA A 438 -2.07 14.76 -16.63
C ALA A 438 -0.90 15.68 -17.01
N GLU A 439 0.31 15.15 -17.08
CA GLU A 439 1.51 15.90 -17.47
C GLU A 439 1.42 16.29 -18.95
N ASN A 440 1.43 17.60 -19.25
CA ASN A 440 1.41 18.19 -20.60
C ASN A 440 0.19 17.85 -21.49
N GLU A 441 -0.48 16.71 -21.27
CA GLU A 441 -1.66 16.26 -21.99
C GLU A 441 -2.72 15.77 -20.99
N THR A 442 -3.96 16.22 -21.22
CA THR A 442 -5.06 16.04 -20.26
C THR A 442 -5.51 14.58 -20.17
N ASN A 443 -5.44 14.01 -18.97
CA ASN A 443 -6.16 12.78 -18.63
C ASN A 443 -7.67 13.08 -18.50
N SER A 444 -8.52 12.32 -19.20
CA SER A 444 -9.95 12.66 -19.32
C SER A 444 -10.92 11.48 -19.20
N GLY A 445 -11.99 11.62 -18.42
CA GLY A 445 -13.06 10.63 -18.37
C GLY A 445 -12.66 9.31 -17.69
N ASN A 446 -11.64 9.33 -16.83
CA ASN A 446 -11.13 8.13 -16.18
C ASN A 446 -11.80 7.85 -14.83
N VAL A 447 -11.83 6.57 -14.45
CA VAL A 447 -12.48 6.13 -13.22
C VAL A 447 -11.58 5.19 -12.41
N PHE A 448 -11.30 5.55 -11.16
CA PHE A 448 -10.71 4.66 -10.17
C PHE A 448 -11.79 4.19 -9.19
N ASP A 449 -12.25 2.94 -9.31
CA ASP A 449 -13.41 2.44 -8.56
C ASP A 449 -13.16 1.15 -7.77
N ARG A 450 -13.60 1.09 -6.51
CA ARG A 450 -13.58 -0.12 -5.67
C ARG A 450 -12.19 -0.76 -5.55
N ASN A 451 -11.14 0.03 -5.47
CA ASN A 451 -9.79 -0.45 -5.19
C ASN A 451 -9.51 -0.42 -3.69
N THR A 452 -8.67 -1.32 -3.20
CA THR A 452 -8.08 -1.24 -1.87
C THR A 452 -6.62 -0.83 -2.01
N VAL A 453 -6.20 0.24 -1.33
CA VAL A 453 -4.80 0.68 -1.27
C VAL A 453 -4.37 0.70 0.20
N GLN A 454 -3.31 -0.02 0.54
CA GLN A 454 -2.88 -0.22 1.92
C GLN A 454 -1.37 0.05 2.06
N THR A 455 -1.01 0.78 3.12
CA THR A 455 0.37 1.06 3.51
C THR A 455 1.31 1.63 2.42
N PRO A 456 0.94 2.68 1.65
CA PRO A 456 1.95 3.48 0.95
C PRO A 456 2.96 4.06 1.94
N THR A 457 4.25 3.81 1.73
CA THR A 457 5.32 4.27 2.63
C THR A 457 5.70 5.74 2.40
N LEU A 458 5.32 6.28 1.26
CA LEU A 458 5.51 7.66 0.82
C LEU A 458 4.30 8.08 -0.03
N ALA A 459 4.04 9.39 -0.09
CA ALA A 459 3.01 9.99 -0.94
C ALA A 459 1.60 9.47 -0.61
N ASN A 460 0.73 9.30 -1.61
CA ASN A 460 -0.70 9.13 -1.39
C ASN A 460 -1.18 7.69 -1.62
N GLY A 461 -2.39 7.38 -1.14
CA GLY A 461 -3.07 6.16 -1.58
C GLY A 461 -3.64 6.33 -2.99
N ILE A 462 -4.41 7.39 -3.23
CA ILE A 462 -4.92 7.73 -4.55
C ILE A 462 -4.68 9.22 -4.83
N ALA A 463 -3.97 9.54 -5.91
CA ALA A 463 -3.64 10.89 -6.31
C ALA A 463 -4.15 11.23 -7.72
N ILE A 464 -4.78 12.38 -7.86
CA ILE A 464 -5.16 12.94 -9.16
C ILE A 464 -4.41 14.26 -9.32
N TYR A 465 -3.60 14.35 -10.36
CA TYR A 465 -2.86 15.55 -10.75
C TYR A 465 -3.44 16.09 -12.06
N GLY A 466 -4.27 17.14 -11.96
CA GLY A 466 -4.94 17.73 -13.10
C GLY A 466 -5.99 16.85 -13.78
N GLY A 467 -6.41 17.23 -14.98
CA GLY A 467 -7.29 16.43 -15.83
C GLY A 467 -8.72 16.95 -15.99
N HIS A 468 -9.52 16.22 -16.77
CA HIS A 468 -10.90 16.56 -17.10
C HIS A 468 -11.86 15.42 -16.76
N ASP A 469 -12.97 15.70 -16.10
CA ASP A 469 -14.06 14.74 -15.93
C ASP A 469 -13.67 13.38 -15.33
N ASN A 470 -12.89 13.38 -14.24
CA ASN A 470 -12.39 12.16 -13.60
C ASN A 470 -13.18 11.80 -12.32
N THR A 471 -13.28 10.50 -12.01
CA THR A 471 -14.00 10.00 -10.82
C THR A 471 -13.17 9.01 -10.01
N VAL A 472 -13.17 9.18 -8.69
CA VAL A 472 -12.58 8.28 -7.70
C VAL A 472 -13.69 7.80 -6.76
N SER A 473 -14.09 6.52 -6.87
CA SER A 473 -15.28 6.01 -6.19
C SER A 473 -15.12 4.69 -5.43
N ASN A 474 -15.84 4.55 -4.31
CA ASN A 474 -15.98 3.28 -3.58
C ASN A 474 -14.65 2.63 -3.12
N ASN A 475 -13.55 3.38 -3.06
CA ASN A 475 -12.24 2.84 -2.70
C ASN A 475 -12.09 2.72 -1.17
N LEU A 476 -11.20 1.82 -0.74
CA LEU A 476 -10.69 1.73 0.64
C LEU A 476 -9.20 2.10 0.63
N VAL A 477 -8.81 3.15 1.34
CA VAL A 477 -7.41 3.58 1.43
C VAL A 477 -6.98 3.58 2.88
N ALA A 478 -5.90 2.88 3.21
CA ALA A 478 -5.47 2.72 4.58
C ALA A 478 -3.97 2.91 4.75
N ASP A 479 -3.62 3.49 5.88
CA ASP A 479 -2.26 3.54 6.38
C ASP A 479 -1.18 4.25 5.52
N PRO A 480 -1.46 5.33 4.75
CA PRO A 480 -0.39 6.12 4.14
C PRO A 480 0.49 6.76 5.23
N LEU A 481 1.80 6.88 5.00
CA LEU A 481 2.74 7.22 6.06
C LEU A 481 3.18 8.71 6.08
N ARG A 482 3.77 9.22 4.99
CA ARG A 482 4.45 10.52 4.98
C ARG A 482 4.45 11.19 3.60
N GLU A 483 4.53 12.53 3.57
CA GLU A 483 4.53 13.40 2.36
C GLU A 483 3.38 13.14 1.37
N GLY A 484 2.29 12.61 1.89
CA GLY A 484 1.02 12.39 1.20
C GLY A 484 0.05 11.68 2.14
N SER A 485 -1.11 11.32 1.62
CA SER A 485 -2.25 10.92 2.45
C SER A 485 -3.22 9.96 1.75
N GLY A 486 -4.46 9.85 2.22
CA GLY A 486 -5.44 8.93 1.66
C GLY A 486 -5.81 9.30 0.22
N LEU A 487 -6.46 10.45 0.06
CA LEU A 487 -6.93 10.95 -1.24
C LEU A 487 -6.31 12.31 -1.54
N HIS A 488 -5.89 12.53 -2.78
CA HIS A 488 -5.24 13.76 -3.19
C HIS A 488 -5.78 14.33 -4.50
N ALA A 489 -5.96 15.64 -4.54
CA ALA A 489 -6.12 16.41 -5.76
C ALA A 489 -5.05 17.51 -5.79
N GLY A 490 -4.05 17.33 -6.65
CA GLY A 490 -2.88 18.19 -6.74
C GLY A 490 -2.84 18.95 -8.05
N SER A 491 -2.72 20.27 -7.97
CA SER A 491 -2.38 21.09 -9.13
C SER A 491 -0.89 21.41 -9.07
N ARG A 492 -0.07 20.37 -9.33
CA ARG A 492 1.39 20.39 -9.23
C ARG A 492 2.04 19.50 -10.30
N PHE A 493 3.36 19.50 -10.36
CA PHE A 493 4.16 18.65 -11.27
C PHE A 493 3.88 18.92 -12.75
N GLY A 494 3.66 20.18 -13.12
CA GLY A 494 3.41 20.52 -14.52
C GLY A 494 2.08 19.98 -15.08
N ALA A 495 1.20 19.45 -14.22
CA ALA A 495 -0.06 18.89 -14.64
C ALA A 495 -0.98 19.93 -15.28
N GLU A 496 -1.78 19.48 -16.24
CA GLU A 496 -2.87 20.26 -16.83
C GLU A 496 -3.91 20.68 -15.79
N ALA A 497 -4.65 21.75 -16.07
CA ALA A 497 -5.64 22.25 -15.12
C ALA A 497 -6.78 21.23 -14.90
N PHE A 498 -7.30 21.19 -13.66
CA PHE A 498 -8.60 20.55 -13.44
C PHE A 498 -9.68 21.31 -14.21
N THR A 499 -10.41 20.61 -15.06
CA THR A 499 -11.55 21.16 -15.81
C THR A 499 -12.73 20.20 -15.77
N GLY A 500 -13.93 20.68 -16.10
CA GLY A 500 -15.14 19.87 -15.95
C GLY A 500 -15.35 19.50 -14.49
N HIS A 501 -15.42 18.20 -14.19
CA HIS A 501 -15.55 17.69 -12.83
C HIS A 501 -14.39 16.81 -12.35
N LEU A 502 -14.20 16.81 -11.02
CA LEU A 502 -13.47 15.76 -10.31
C LEU A 502 -14.28 15.33 -9.08
N TRP A 503 -14.71 14.08 -9.07
CA TRP A 503 -15.58 13.57 -8.02
C TRP A 503 -14.90 12.49 -7.19
N PHE A 504 -14.86 12.70 -5.88
CA PHE A 504 -14.53 11.69 -4.87
C PHE A 504 -15.83 11.22 -4.24
N THR A 505 -16.30 10.02 -4.60
CA THR A 505 -17.60 9.53 -4.08
C THR A 505 -17.44 8.24 -3.31
N ASN A 506 -18.07 8.14 -2.16
CA ASN A 506 -18.20 6.87 -1.47
C ASN A 506 -16.84 6.21 -1.12
N ASN A 507 -15.75 6.95 -0.93
CA ASN A 507 -14.49 6.36 -0.52
C ASN A 507 -14.42 6.22 1.00
N THR A 508 -13.53 5.38 1.50
CA THR A 508 -13.20 5.31 2.92
C THR A 508 -11.70 5.38 3.10
N THR A 509 -11.24 6.35 3.89
CA THR A 509 -9.84 6.43 4.29
C THR A 509 -9.69 6.06 5.75
N VAL A 510 -8.61 5.36 6.10
CA VAL A 510 -8.37 4.86 7.44
C VAL A 510 -6.93 5.19 7.86
N ARG A 511 -6.75 5.80 9.04
CA ARG A 511 -5.39 6.11 9.55
C ARG A 511 -4.54 6.91 8.57
N ALA A 512 -5.21 7.75 7.79
CA ALA A 512 -4.63 8.66 6.82
C ALA A 512 -4.26 10.01 7.46
N GLY A 513 -3.90 11.00 6.65
CA GLY A 513 -3.49 12.32 7.10
C GLY A 513 -2.10 12.29 7.68
N GLY A 514 -1.08 11.81 6.95
CA GLY A 514 0.29 11.70 7.45
C GLY A 514 0.96 13.05 7.74
N LEU A 515 2.17 13.02 8.30
CA LEU A 515 3.00 14.21 8.48
C LEU A 515 3.77 14.49 7.17
N ASP A 516 3.69 15.71 6.66
CA ASP A 516 4.67 16.19 5.69
C ASP A 516 5.90 16.67 6.46
N LEU A 517 7.05 16.00 6.29
CA LEU A 517 8.25 16.32 7.05
C LEU A 517 8.92 17.61 6.56
N ASN A 518 8.72 18.00 5.30
CA ASN A 518 9.32 19.22 4.74
C ASN A 518 8.64 20.46 5.31
N TRP A 519 7.32 20.44 5.39
CA TRP A 519 6.53 21.53 5.99
C TRP A 519 6.40 21.41 7.51
N ASN A 520 6.72 20.24 8.06
CA ASN A 520 6.42 19.87 9.45
C ASN A 520 4.94 20.15 9.77
N LEU A 521 4.06 19.69 8.88
CA LEU A 521 2.64 19.98 8.88
C LEU A 521 1.81 18.70 8.64
N GLY A 522 0.78 18.52 9.45
CA GLY A 522 -0.15 17.41 9.33
C GLY A 522 -1.08 17.56 8.13
N LEU A 523 -1.13 16.55 7.27
CA LEU A 523 -2.00 16.54 6.09
C LEU A 523 -3.44 16.15 6.43
N GLY A 524 -4.34 16.37 5.47
CA GLY A 524 -5.73 15.88 5.52
C GLY A 524 -5.85 14.44 5.02
N ALA A 525 -6.77 13.64 5.56
CA ALA A 525 -7.10 12.33 5.00
C ALA A 525 -7.53 12.41 3.52
N ILE A 526 -8.23 13.49 3.16
CA ILE A 526 -8.26 14.06 1.81
C ILE A 526 -7.57 15.43 1.83
N TRP A 527 -6.75 15.71 0.81
CA TRP A 527 -6.09 17.02 0.70
C TRP A 527 -6.00 17.55 -0.73
N PHE A 528 -6.19 18.86 -0.83
CA PHE A 528 -6.15 19.63 -2.07
C PHE A 528 -4.96 20.57 -2.05
N TYR A 529 -4.14 20.55 -3.10
CA TYR A 529 -2.91 21.32 -3.15
C TYR A 529 -2.80 22.15 -4.43
N ALA A 530 -2.88 23.47 -4.29
CA ALA A 530 -2.64 24.42 -5.37
C ALA A 530 -1.18 24.91 -5.34
N LEU A 531 -0.34 24.40 -6.25
CA LEU A 531 1.06 24.81 -6.38
C LEU A 531 1.32 25.57 -7.68
N ASP A 532 0.94 24.99 -8.82
CA ASP A 532 1.25 25.55 -10.14
C ASP A 532 0.14 26.45 -10.68
N ARG A 533 -1.09 26.29 -10.17
CA ARG A 533 -2.30 27.04 -10.58
C ARG A 533 -3.44 26.85 -9.57
N SER A 534 -4.50 27.63 -9.72
CA SER A 534 -5.74 27.50 -8.94
C SER A 534 -6.49 26.20 -9.25
N ILE A 535 -7.26 25.70 -8.29
CA ILE A 535 -8.22 24.60 -8.47
C ILE A 535 -9.63 25.21 -8.45
N GLU A 536 -10.31 25.18 -9.60
CA GLU A 536 -11.61 25.86 -9.81
C GLU A 536 -12.67 24.97 -10.47
N ALA A 537 -12.34 23.71 -10.77
CA ALA A 537 -13.26 22.72 -11.34
C ALA A 537 -14.43 22.39 -10.40
N ASP A 538 -15.44 21.68 -10.91
CA ASP A 538 -16.49 21.12 -10.06
C ASP A 538 -15.95 19.95 -9.22
N ILE A 539 -15.58 20.25 -7.97
CA ILE A 539 -15.10 19.25 -7.03
C ILE A 539 -16.24 18.82 -6.10
N GLN A 540 -16.57 17.53 -6.14
CA GLN A 540 -17.58 16.93 -5.27
C GLN A 540 -16.94 15.84 -4.40
N VAL A 541 -17.13 15.94 -3.08
CA VAL A 541 -16.72 14.95 -2.08
C VAL A 541 -17.97 14.44 -1.38
N VAL A 542 -18.54 13.35 -1.87
CA VAL A 542 -19.89 12.88 -1.47
C VAL A 542 -19.87 11.46 -0.91
N GLY A 543 -20.44 11.23 0.28
CA GLY A 543 -20.57 9.87 0.84
C GLY A 543 -19.26 9.27 1.39
N ASN A 544 -18.22 10.09 1.55
CA ASN A 544 -16.90 9.61 1.99
C ASN A 544 -16.84 9.46 3.50
N HIS A 545 -16.09 8.47 3.98
CA HIS A 545 -15.82 8.26 5.39
C HIS A 545 -14.33 8.44 5.69
N PHE A 546 -14.00 9.25 6.68
CA PHE A 546 -12.64 9.47 7.15
C PHE A 546 -12.54 8.94 8.58
N LEU A 547 -11.80 7.84 8.74
CA LEU A 547 -11.73 7.08 9.99
C LEU A 547 -10.32 7.19 10.58
N ASP A 548 -10.23 7.60 11.85
CA ASP A 548 -8.97 7.63 12.61
C ASP A 548 -7.85 8.44 11.93
N SER A 549 -8.17 9.63 11.42
CA SER A 549 -7.20 10.51 10.75
C SER A 549 -6.13 11.00 11.73
N THR A 550 -4.84 10.98 11.33
CA THR A 550 -3.71 11.35 12.20
C THR A 550 -3.66 12.82 12.52
N TYR A 551 -3.87 13.67 11.52
CA TYR A 551 -4.00 15.11 11.72
C TYR A 551 -5.39 15.55 11.30
N ASN A 552 -5.54 16.09 10.09
CA ASN A 552 -6.80 16.65 9.61
C ASN A 552 -7.62 15.60 8.86
N ALA A 553 -8.94 15.75 8.84
CA ALA A 553 -9.78 14.97 7.93
C ALA A 553 -9.72 15.56 6.51
N ILE A 554 -9.87 16.88 6.40
CA ILE A 554 -9.87 17.63 5.15
C ILE A 554 -8.80 18.72 5.23
N MET A 555 -7.98 18.84 4.19
CA MET A 555 -7.02 19.94 4.07
C MET A 555 -7.09 20.59 2.68
N LEU A 556 -7.07 21.93 2.66
CA LEU A 556 -6.90 22.71 1.43
C LEU A 556 -5.71 23.64 1.64
N VAL A 557 -4.72 23.58 0.75
CA VAL A 557 -3.46 24.28 0.93
C VAL A 557 -2.91 24.82 -0.38
N SER A 558 -2.23 25.95 -0.29
CA SER A 558 -1.31 26.45 -1.31
C SER A 558 0.07 26.59 -0.69
N ASP A 559 1.12 26.37 -1.47
CA ASP A 559 2.48 26.52 -0.95
C ASP A 559 2.77 27.98 -0.61
N TRP A 560 3.65 28.19 0.37
CA TRP A 560 3.96 29.51 0.88
C TRP A 560 4.42 30.50 -0.21
N PRO A 561 5.32 30.14 -1.14
CA PRO A 561 5.79 31.06 -2.19
C PRO A 561 4.69 31.53 -3.15
N VAL A 562 3.57 30.78 -3.25
CA VAL A 562 2.48 31.03 -4.19
C VAL A 562 1.14 31.28 -3.49
N LYS A 563 1.14 31.44 -2.16
CA LYS A 563 -0.07 31.54 -1.32
C LYS A 563 -1.04 32.66 -1.72
N ASP A 564 -0.53 33.71 -2.36
CA ASP A 564 -1.29 34.87 -2.82
C ASP A 564 -1.56 34.84 -4.34
N LEU A 565 -1.07 33.83 -5.06
CA LEU A 565 -1.27 33.65 -6.49
C LEU A 565 -2.45 32.71 -6.78
N TYR A 566 -2.55 31.61 -6.03
CA TYR A 566 -3.52 30.57 -6.33
C TYR A 566 -4.62 30.47 -5.27
N ALA A 567 -5.76 29.95 -5.70
CA ALA A 567 -6.94 29.76 -4.86
C ALA A 567 -7.49 28.35 -5.05
N ILE A 568 -8.23 27.86 -4.06
CA ILE A 568 -9.04 26.65 -4.21
C ILE A 568 -10.51 27.03 -3.98
N THR A 569 -11.33 26.88 -5.01
CA THR A 569 -12.76 27.22 -4.99
C THR A 569 -13.60 26.07 -5.55
N ASN A 570 -14.93 26.19 -5.40
CA ASN A 570 -15.89 25.23 -5.94
C ASN A 570 -15.72 23.78 -5.43
N VAL A 571 -15.32 23.64 -4.16
CA VAL A 571 -15.24 22.35 -3.47
C VAL A 571 -16.48 22.14 -2.59
N ASN A 572 -17.18 21.04 -2.80
CA ASN A 572 -18.46 20.76 -2.14
C ASN A 572 -18.40 19.40 -1.43
N PHE A 573 -18.61 19.41 -0.12
CA PHE A 573 -18.67 18.22 0.72
C PHE A 573 -20.12 17.90 1.06
N ARG A 574 -20.53 16.65 0.85
CA ARG A 574 -21.86 16.18 1.22
C ARG A 574 -21.84 14.77 1.80
N ASP A 575 -22.76 14.47 2.72
CA ASP A 575 -23.00 13.12 3.22
C ASP A 575 -21.71 12.43 3.73
N THR A 576 -20.84 13.21 4.37
CA THR A 576 -19.49 12.78 4.74
C THR A 576 -19.44 12.49 6.23
N ARG A 577 -18.74 11.43 6.63
CA ARG A 577 -18.58 11.06 8.04
C ARG A 577 -17.13 11.13 8.45
N VAL A 578 -16.87 11.81 9.56
CA VAL A 578 -15.54 11.86 10.19
C VAL A 578 -15.63 11.20 11.55
N ASP A 579 -15.05 10.00 11.68
CA ASP A 579 -14.95 9.29 12.96
C ASP A 579 -13.49 9.32 13.43
N GLY A 580 -13.15 10.39 14.16
CA GLY A 580 -11.79 10.58 14.66
C GLY A 580 -10.91 11.40 13.71
N THR A 581 -10.41 12.52 14.21
CA THR A 581 -9.35 13.28 13.54
C THR A 581 -8.46 13.91 14.60
N GLY A 582 -7.14 13.75 14.45
CA GLY A 582 -6.19 14.18 15.46
C GLY A 582 -6.18 15.68 15.74
N THR A 583 -6.53 16.48 14.73
CA THR A 583 -6.63 17.94 14.82
C THR A 583 -8.04 18.40 14.40
N SER A 584 -8.21 18.86 13.17
CA SER A 584 -9.43 19.53 12.70
C SER A 584 -10.17 18.71 11.67
N VAL A 585 -11.49 18.92 11.58
CA VAL A 585 -12.28 18.38 10.46
C VAL A 585 -11.82 19.05 9.17
N VAL A 586 -11.64 20.38 9.19
CA VAL A 586 -11.15 21.17 8.04
C VAL A 586 -9.96 22.01 8.46
N SER A 587 -8.85 21.90 7.71
CA SER A 587 -7.72 22.83 7.75
C SER A 587 -7.63 23.59 6.41
N ALA A 588 -7.97 24.88 6.42
CA ALA A 588 -7.90 25.75 5.26
C ALA A 588 -6.69 26.70 5.35
N ARG A 589 -5.70 26.47 4.48
CA ARG A 589 -4.41 27.18 4.38
C ARG A 589 -4.19 27.70 2.96
N VAL A 590 -5.26 28.23 2.41
CA VAL A 590 -5.36 28.77 1.05
C VAL A 590 -6.52 29.76 1.05
N ARG A 591 -6.54 30.74 0.14
CA ARG A 591 -7.75 31.52 -0.12
C ARG A 591 -8.75 30.76 -0.97
N GLY A 592 -10.03 31.13 -0.88
CA GLY A 592 -11.08 30.58 -1.73
C GLY A 592 -12.32 30.17 -0.94
N SER A 593 -12.91 29.01 -1.26
CA SER A 593 -14.13 28.57 -0.57
C SER A 593 -14.44 27.08 -0.67
N ALA A 594 -15.19 26.59 0.31
CA ALA A 594 -15.82 25.27 0.28
C ALA A 594 -17.24 25.30 0.91
N SER A 595 -18.09 24.35 0.51
CA SER A 595 -19.42 24.16 1.09
C SER A 595 -19.59 22.78 1.73
N PHE A 596 -20.40 22.71 2.78
CA PHE A 596 -20.58 21.50 3.61
C PHE A 596 -22.06 21.29 3.90
N GLY A 597 -22.61 20.16 3.49
CA GLY A 597 -23.98 19.77 3.84
C GLY A 597 -24.04 18.32 4.32
N ASN A 598 -24.70 18.05 5.43
CA ASN A 598 -24.78 16.71 6.00
C ASN A 598 -23.39 16.08 6.21
N VAL A 599 -22.44 16.86 6.74
CA VAL A 599 -21.13 16.36 7.17
C VAL A 599 -21.16 16.19 8.68
N ASP A 600 -21.05 14.95 9.12
CA ASP A 600 -21.11 14.60 10.52
C ASP A 600 -19.74 14.23 11.05
N ALA A 601 -19.34 14.81 12.18
CA ALA A 601 -18.03 14.55 12.77
C ALA A 601 -18.13 14.19 14.26
N ARG A 602 -17.36 13.22 14.70
CA ARG A 602 -17.17 12.92 16.13
C ARG A 602 -15.70 12.68 16.42
N ASN A 603 -15.33 12.75 17.70
CA ASN A 603 -13.96 12.51 18.15
C ASN A 603 -12.93 13.46 17.50
N VAL A 604 -13.25 14.76 17.45
CA VAL A 604 -12.38 15.80 16.89
C VAL A 604 -11.38 16.27 17.94
N GLY A 605 -10.08 16.18 17.63
CA GLY A 605 -8.99 16.44 18.58
C GLY A 605 -8.72 17.92 18.88
N ALA A 606 -9.07 18.82 17.97
CA ALA A 606 -8.89 20.27 18.09
C ALA A 606 -10.15 21.03 17.65
N VAL A 607 -10.01 22.33 17.34
CA VAL A 607 -11.11 23.13 16.77
C VAL A 607 -11.58 22.49 15.45
N GLY A 608 -12.90 22.38 15.25
CA GLY A 608 -13.47 21.71 14.08
C GLY A 608 -13.00 22.31 12.75
N VAL A 609 -12.84 23.63 12.70
CA VAL A 609 -12.29 24.36 11.55
C VAL A 609 -11.05 25.12 11.98
N ASN A 610 -9.91 24.82 11.35
CA ASN A 610 -8.67 25.60 11.41
C ASN A 610 -8.55 26.45 10.13
N ASN A 611 -8.95 27.72 10.19
CA ASN A 611 -9.03 28.59 9.02
C ASN A 611 -7.95 29.68 9.06
N CYS A 612 -6.90 29.48 8.28
CA CYS A 612 -5.75 30.38 8.13
C CYS A 612 -5.81 31.25 6.87
N GLY A 613 -6.65 30.91 5.89
CA GLY A 613 -6.69 31.62 4.61
C GLY A 613 -5.33 31.60 3.91
N SER A 614 -4.96 32.73 3.29
CA SER A 614 -3.60 32.92 2.73
C SER A 614 -2.64 33.56 3.75
N PHE A 615 -2.96 33.46 5.05
CA PHE A 615 -2.16 34.01 6.16
C PHE A 615 -2.01 35.54 6.15
N ASN A 616 -2.88 36.28 5.45
CA ASN A 616 -2.84 37.75 5.49
C ASN A 616 -3.71 38.35 6.61
N PHE A 617 -4.63 37.56 7.18
CA PHE A 617 -5.49 37.92 8.33
C PHE A 617 -6.16 39.29 8.22
N PRO A 618 -6.88 39.60 7.13
CA PRO A 618 -7.47 40.92 6.97
C PRO A 618 -8.61 41.15 7.98
N PRO A 619 -8.97 42.42 8.26
CA PRO A 619 -10.06 42.74 9.19
C PRO A 619 -11.43 42.16 8.81
N THR A 620 -11.58 41.72 7.56
CA THR A 620 -12.79 41.09 7.01
C THR A 620 -12.88 39.58 7.29
N GLY A 621 -11.94 39.00 8.05
CA GLY A 621 -11.85 37.56 8.31
C GLY A 621 -10.92 36.85 7.33
N SER A 622 -10.85 35.52 7.43
CA SER A 622 -10.02 34.69 6.56
C SER A 622 -10.40 34.88 5.09
N GLU A 623 -9.41 34.77 4.20
CA GLU A 623 -9.64 34.74 2.75
C GLU A 623 -10.26 33.43 2.26
N PHE A 624 -10.51 32.46 3.16
CA PHE A 624 -11.24 31.24 2.88
C PHE A 624 -12.64 31.28 3.49
N SER A 625 -13.66 31.19 2.64
CA SER A 625 -15.06 31.18 3.04
C SER A 625 -15.64 29.76 3.13
N LEU A 626 -16.41 29.52 4.18
CA LEU A 626 -17.14 28.30 4.48
C LEU A 626 -18.63 28.57 4.27
N THR A 627 -19.30 27.67 3.56
CA THR A 627 -20.75 27.71 3.37
C THR A 627 -21.40 26.50 4.03
N ASP A 628 -22.21 26.73 5.05
CA ASP A 628 -23.07 25.72 5.65
C ASP A 628 -24.32 25.52 4.78
N ARG A 629 -24.51 24.29 4.26
CA ARG A 629 -25.67 23.87 3.45
C ARG A 629 -26.73 23.13 4.27
N GLY A 630 -26.57 23.05 5.59
CA GLY A 630 -27.47 22.39 6.53
C GLY A 630 -27.15 20.91 6.74
N GLY A 631 -27.58 20.37 7.88
CA GLY A 631 -27.43 18.97 8.25
C GLY A 631 -26.07 18.59 8.85
N ASN A 632 -25.13 19.52 9.01
CA ASN A 632 -23.85 19.23 9.64
C ASN A 632 -24.04 18.98 11.15
N ASP A 633 -23.63 17.81 11.66
CA ASP A 633 -23.75 17.42 13.06
C ASP A 633 -22.39 17.15 13.73
N GLY A 634 -22.36 17.16 15.08
CA GLY A 634 -21.18 16.89 15.89
C GLY A 634 -20.43 18.15 16.37
N GLY A 635 -21.01 19.33 16.13
CA GLY A 635 -20.51 20.61 16.66
C GLY A 635 -19.20 21.11 16.05
N TRP A 636 -18.71 20.49 14.98
CA TRP A 636 -17.45 20.85 14.32
C TRP A 636 -17.56 22.14 13.50
N LEU A 637 -18.74 22.46 12.95
CA LEU A 637 -19.03 23.68 12.18
C LEU A 637 -20.05 24.53 12.92
N ALA A 638 -19.58 25.43 13.79
CA ALA A 638 -20.46 26.29 14.58
C ALA A 638 -20.78 27.62 13.86
N PRO A 639 -21.94 28.27 14.12
CA PRO A 639 -22.32 29.52 13.46
C PRO A 639 -21.29 30.65 13.59
N TRP A 640 -20.54 30.71 14.69
CA TRP A 640 -19.51 31.74 14.92
C TRP A 640 -18.27 31.55 14.03
N MET A 641 -18.08 30.38 13.43
CA MET A 641 -17.00 30.11 12.48
C MET A 641 -17.31 30.64 11.08
N LEU A 642 -18.58 30.96 10.81
CA LEU A 642 -19.07 31.33 9.49
C LEU A 642 -19.11 32.86 9.29
N PRO A 643 -18.96 33.33 8.04
CA PRO A 643 -18.56 32.53 6.88
C PRO A 643 -17.05 32.27 6.85
N ASN A 644 -16.23 33.04 7.56
CA ASN A 644 -14.79 33.05 7.37
C ASN A 644 -14.01 33.49 8.62
N THR A 645 -14.46 33.12 9.82
CA THR A 645 -13.75 33.48 11.06
C THR A 645 -12.34 32.91 11.05
N ILE A 646 -11.35 33.73 11.44
CA ILE A 646 -9.96 33.29 11.57
C ILE A 646 -9.85 32.44 12.85
N THR A 647 -9.54 31.16 12.68
CA THR A 647 -9.32 30.20 13.78
C THR A 647 -7.92 29.59 13.70
N CYS A 648 -7.02 30.26 12.96
CA CYS A 648 -5.72 29.74 12.59
C CYS A 648 -4.88 29.34 13.81
N ASP A 649 -4.57 28.04 13.87
CA ASP A 649 -3.49 27.47 14.65
C ASP A 649 -2.53 26.79 13.68
N ASP A 650 -1.29 27.28 13.61
CA ASP A 650 -0.32 26.74 12.66
C ASP A 650 0.04 25.28 13.00
N ARG A 651 0.06 24.90 14.28
CA ARG A 651 0.46 23.58 14.75
C ARG A 651 -0.38 23.14 15.94
N PRO A 652 -1.69 22.88 15.73
CA PRO A 652 -2.56 22.45 16.80
C PRO A 652 -2.05 21.13 17.40
N PRO A 653 -2.15 20.96 18.73
CA PRO A 653 -1.82 19.69 19.35
C PRO A 653 -2.61 18.54 18.72
N VAL A 654 -1.93 17.41 18.51
CA VAL A 654 -2.54 16.21 17.96
C VAL A 654 -3.08 15.35 19.09
N VAL A 655 -4.37 15.04 19.05
CA VAL A 655 -5.03 14.14 20.00
C VAL A 655 -5.45 12.87 19.27
N ALA A 656 -4.78 11.76 19.53
CA ALA A 656 -5.14 10.49 18.90
C ALA A 656 -6.62 10.15 19.16
N PRO A 657 -7.44 9.92 18.11
CA PRO A 657 -8.84 9.58 18.30
C PRO A 657 -8.98 8.13 18.83
N PRO A 658 -10.13 7.78 19.43
CA PRO A 658 -10.45 6.39 19.77
C PRO A 658 -10.59 5.55 18.49
N PRO A 659 -10.56 4.21 18.60
CA PRO A 659 -10.85 3.32 17.48
C PRO A 659 -12.21 3.64 16.82
N PRO A 660 -12.30 3.61 15.48
CA PRO A 660 -13.56 3.84 14.77
C PRO A 660 -14.65 2.85 15.18
N SER A 661 -15.90 3.28 15.12
CA SER A 661 -17.06 2.45 15.45
C SER A 661 -18.21 2.64 14.45
N PRO A 662 -19.21 1.75 14.42
CA PRO A 662 -20.40 1.97 13.60
C PRO A 662 -21.03 3.34 13.86
N TRP A 663 -21.57 3.96 12.80
CA TRP A 663 -22.19 5.27 12.87
C TRP A 663 -23.59 5.22 13.48
#